data_AF-A0A8T2VXN0-F1
#
_entry.id   AF-A0A8T2VXN0-F1
#
_cell.length_a   1.000
_cell.length_b   1.000
_cell.length_c   1.000
_cell.angle_alpha   90.00
_cell.angle_beta   90.00
_cell.angle_gamma   90.00
#
_symmetry.space_group_name_H-M   'P 1'
#
loop_
_entity.id
_entity.type
_entity.pdbx_description
1 polymer ?
#
loop_
_entity_poly.entity_id
_entity_poly.type
_entity_poly.pdbx_seq_one_letter_code
_entity_poly.pdbx_strand_id
1 'polypeptide(L)'
;MKQVPYDVETGLNETKDLSIGADSMRSVTTISLDGSAAIKKTLSRAFLSSGMPVTFKNVSYSVTNRKKKLGSITILNSVSGCFKPGEMAALMGPSGSGKSTLLDILAGRKTVGTISGEIKIGGETPSRMFLRRYTGYVEQSDTLLDILTVEEMLMYTAELKRSVSEPESSKKAAVGEILDVLALESCRDVLIGSPLARGISGGQSKRVNIGIALITSPRILFLDEPTSGLDSFTANEVMTVVKGLCSSGITVCATIHSPTPYCFSLFDRLLLLLRGEMAYFGKSGAPALEYFESIVPQASKRKEEDNEAEWIVDLTTQADRQNKAGEFAAVFSKSQQKVESVLEINNQLSLVSELDEDARRELAVKRETATSSWHGLKTLLKYRTTKNYRNPAFLGPRLGDKFIFSLLFFTVYWGKGADLLADNVVNVSGMLLMWVILPAFGAASYIPAIVLERPLFVRERNDGLYRVITYLCAKTIEELGIAIIASLIFSNVVFWPVKFHGQYVIFWLLYLCTLATGIMVAYFVAALSPNIDVANAALPCYITTLIFFSGLLIRWSQIPDWWYWYRYINFLGYAWGALMINEYGDGRDFPFLYDSEANATLTVLEYFSLDGVILALRTAGTLGFNKELDILAERALIILALKKYIMFILCASSGQTASTTPSRMTPSRRQLIAWTTAIVSPAACLCCPPPPSIAATVAARKQPPSLQHWEYGNPEGISKWQALCKTGKSQSPIDIPLSEGTSSFDADTTASSTASSSSSLGPLRFQYPTFVKEGATVRNNSHGSPQINFPPGFDLVLGGKTYSLVQLHFHTPSEHSVSGGQHFPIECHLVHRDNTTRELLVAAVLMKIGTANPILQTGLSSCPRHSGVDAPIKSTLSLRSILPPPRGMTSSSGGRRYATYKGSLTTPPCTEHVRWVVLLDHVTVSAQQVLDLMAFGSGGKDWKQTQRPLQPLNERKIEYSL
;
A
#
# COMPACT_ATOMS: atom_id res chain seq x y z
N MET A 1 -28.57 45.15 -31.02
CA MET A 1 -29.79 45.72 -30.41
C MET A 1 -29.84 45.23 -28.96
N LYS A 2 -29.83 46.00 -27.88
CA LYS A 2 -29.66 47.41 -27.45
C LYS A 2 -29.38 47.24 -25.93
N GLN A 3 -28.61 48.00 -25.15
CA GLN A 3 -27.77 49.18 -25.29
C GLN A 3 -26.86 49.25 -24.03
N VAL A 4 -25.65 49.74 -24.24
CA VAL A 4 -24.54 50.18 -23.35
C VAL A 4 -24.92 51.55 -22.71
N PRO A 5 -24.36 52.09 -21.57
CA PRO A 5 -23.04 52.80 -21.55
C PRO A 5 -22.25 52.89 -20.19
N TYR A 6 -20.90 52.84 -20.22
CA TYR A 6 -19.86 53.91 -20.00
C TYR A 6 -19.74 54.44 -18.54
N ASP A 7 -18.56 54.71 -17.95
CA ASP A 7 -17.57 55.73 -18.36
C ASP A 7 -16.11 55.50 -17.90
N VAL A 8 -15.20 56.13 -18.65
CA VAL A 8 -13.78 56.38 -18.37
C VAL A 8 -13.56 57.89 -18.47
N GLU A 9 -12.96 58.53 -17.45
CA GLU A 9 -12.30 59.86 -17.50
C GLU A 9 -11.11 59.82 -16.51
N THR A 10 -9.85 59.87 -16.95
CA THR A 10 -8.96 61.01 -17.31
C THR A 10 -8.50 61.91 -16.16
N GLY A 11 -7.17 62.08 -16.08
CA GLY A 11 -6.45 63.03 -15.22
C GLY A 11 -5.00 62.56 -14.97
N LEU A 12 -4.14 62.49 -15.99
CA LEU A 12 -3.17 63.52 -16.41
C LEU A 12 -2.22 64.05 -15.31
N ASN A 13 -0.94 63.70 -15.52
CA ASN A 13 0.28 64.47 -15.31
C ASN A 13 0.67 64.96 -13.91
N GLU A 14 1.79 64.43 -13.41
CA GLU A 14 2.96 65.28 -13.16
C GLU A 14 4.28 64.50 -13.27
N THR A 15 5.16 65.03 -14.11
CA THR A 15 6.54 64.62 -14.39
C THR A 15 7.51 65.27 -13.40
N LYS A 16 8.53 64.55 -12.90
CA LYS A 16 9.95 64.86 -13.18
C LYS A 16 10.94 64.02 -12.36
N ASP A 17 11.87 63.46 -13.11
CA ASP A 17 13.25 63.05 -12.86
C ASP A 17 13.90 63.41 -11.51
N LEU A 18 14.65 62.45 -10.95
CA LEU A 18 16.06 62.66 -10.59
C LEU A 18 16.78 61.33 -10.32
N SER A 19 17.82 61.10 -11.13
CA SER A 19 18.88 60.10 -11.03
C SER A 19 19.60 60.07 -9.68
N ILE A 20 20.12 58.90 -9.28
CA ILE A 20 21.40 58.60 -8.58
C ILE A 20 21.33 57.07 -8.34
N GLY A 21 22.22 56.22 -8.83
CA GLY A 21 23.63 56.14 -8.48
C GLY A 21 23.85 54.83 -7.71
N ALA A 22 24.87 54.07 -8.09
CA ALA A 22 25.16 52.73 -7.58
C ALA A 22 25.42 52.73 -6.06
N ASP A 23 24.55 52.07 -5.28
CA ASP A 23 24.84 51.51 -3.94
C ASP A 23 23.63 50.74 -3.35
N SER A 24 23.07 49.77 -4.08
CA SER A 24 21.98 48.91 -3.57
C SER A 24 22.40 47.45 -3.45
N MET A 25 23.33 47.17 -2.52
CA MET A 25 23.62 45.78 -2.14
C MET A 25 24.02 45.70 -0.66
N ARG A 26 23.17 46.24 0.24
CA ARG A 26 23.25 46.04 1.71
C ARG A 26 22.02 46.61 2.43
N SER A 27 20.86 45.99 2.27
CA SER A 27 19.76 46.02 3.26
C SER A 27 18.66 45.03 2.92
N VAL A 28 18.87 43.75 3.26
CA VAL A 28 17.75 42.82 3.46
C VAL A 28 17.80 42.41 4.91
N THR A 29 17.21 43.24 5.76
CA THR A 29 16.93 42.94 7.16
C THR A 29 15.48 43.31 7.39
N THR A 30 14.78 42.45 8.15
CA THR A 30 13.38 42.56 8.61
C THR A 30 12.30 42.44 7.54
N ILE A 31 11.97 41.19 7.19
CA ILE A 31 10.57 40.84 6.88
C ILE A 31 9.79 41.05 8.19
N SER A 32 8.82 41.97 8.16
CA SER A 32 7.95 42.26 9.29
C SER A 32 7.11 41.02 9.65
N LEU A 33 7.03 40.75 10.95
CA LEU A 33 6.23 39.70 11.59
C LEU A 33 4.72 40.03 11.58
N ASP A 34 4.15 40.47 10.46
CA ASP A 34 2.72 40.82 10.37
C ASP A 34 1.80 39.67 9.94
N GLY A 35 2.30 38.43 9.98
CA GLY A 35 1.46 37.22 9.96
C GLY A 35 0.95 36.77 11.34
N SER A 36 1.36 37.43 12.42
CA SER A 36 1.13 36.99 13.80
C SER A 36 -0.31 37.20 14.30
N ALA A 37 -1.17 37.93 13.58
CA ALA A 37 -2.57 38.13 13.97
C ALA A 37 -3.40 36.83 13.88
N ALA A 38 -3.02 35.86 13.06
CA ALA A 38 -3.76 34.61 12.89
C ALA A 38 -3.44 33.53 13.94
N ILE A 39 -2.30 33.64 14.65
CA ILE A 39 -1.84 32.64 15.64
C ILE A 39 -1.93 33.23 17.06
N LYS A 40 -3.12 33.70 17.45
CA LYS A 40 -3.39 34.19 18.82
C LYS A 40 -4.56 33.52 19.53
N LYS A 41 -5.21 32.54 18.91
CA LYS A 41 -6.07 31.60 19.64
C LYS A 41 -5.20 30.42 20.10
N THR A 42 -4.50 30.60 21.21
CA THR A 42 -3.95 29.46 21.95
C THR A 42 -5.12 28.54 22.30
N LEU A 43 -4.97 27.21 22.11
CA LEU A 43 -5.89 26.25 22.71
C LEU A 43 -6.12 26.70 24.15
N SER A 44 -7.38 26.80 24.56
CA SER A 44 -7.72 27.22 25.91
C SER A 44 -6.87 26.40 26.87
N ARG A 45 -6.31 27.03 27.91
CA ARG A 45 -5.53 26.31 28.94
C ARG A 45 -6.36 25.19 29.61
N ALA A 46 -7.69 25.23 29.43
CA ALA A 46 -8.65 24.20 29.80
C ALA A 46 -8.64 22.96 28.89
N PHE A 47 -8.17 23.08 27.65
CA PHE A 47 -8.15 22.00 26.66
C PHE A 47 -6.89 21.14 26.73
N LEU A 48 -5.71 21.69 27.02
CA LEU A 48 -4.45 20.93 27.02
C LEU A 48 -3.94 20.62 28.43
N SER A 49 -3.63 19.35 28.66
CA SER A 49 -2.97 18.88 29.87
C SER A 49 -1.50 19.30 29.91
N SER A 50 -0.99 19.70 31.08
CA SER A 50 0.45 19.97 31.27
C SER A 50 1.27 18.74 30.88
N GLY A 51 2.32 18.91 30.08
CA GLY A 51 3.14 17.79 29.59
C GLY A 51 3.91 17.07 30.69
N MET A 52 4.46 15.90 30.34
CA MET A 52 5.27 15.09 31.25
C MET A 52 6.68 14.88 30.69
N PRO A 53 7.73 14.90 31.54
CA PRO A 53 9.07 14.62 31.08
C PRO A 53 9.19 13.14 30.69
N VAL A 54 9.79 12.89 29.53
CA VAL A 54 10.16 11.54 29.04
C VAL A 54 11.65 11.38 29.24
N THR A 55 12.08 10.37 29.97
CA THR A 55 13.50 10.07 30.23
C THR A 55 13.78 8.64 29.83
N PHE A 56 14.93 8.41 29.22
CA PHE A 56 15.36 7.07 28.83
C PHE A 56 16.86 6.92 29.04
N LYS A 57 17.28 5.78 29.58
CA LYS A 57 18.66 5.47 29.94
C LYS A 57 19.08 4.13 29.38
N ASN A 58 20.22 4.12 28.69
CA ASN A 58 20.86 2.95 28.12
C ASN A 58 19.90 2.05 27.31
N VAL A 59 18.98 2.67 26.57
CA VAL A 59 18.00 1.94 25.77
C VAL A 59 18.69 1.27 24.59
N SER A 60 18.58 -0.05 24.52
CA SER A 60 19.09 -0.85 23.42
C SER A 60 17.99 -1.73 22.85
N TYR A 61 18.05 -1.99 21.55
CA TYR A 61 17.05 -2.78 20.86
C TYR A 61 17.69 -3.70 19.83
N SER A 62 17.38 -5.00 19.92
CA SER A 62 17.89 -6.02 19.02
C SER A 62 16.78 -6.89 18.45
N VAL A 63 16.91 -7.26 17.17
CA VAL A 63 15.95 -8.09 16.45
C VAL A 63 16.64 -9.36 15.96
N THR A 64 15.96 -10.50 16.04
CA THR A 64 16.49 -11.77 15.53
C THR A 64 16.59 -11.73 14.00
N ASN A 65 17.79 -12.00 13.46
CA ASN A 65 18.01 -12.01 12.03
C ASN A 65 17.38 -13.27 11.40
N ARG A 66 16.24 -13.13 10.71
CA ARG A 66 15.60 -14.26 10.02
C ARG A 66 16.46 -14.91 8.93
N LYS A 67 17.47 -14.21 8.38
CA LYS A 67 18.35 -14.71 7.31
C LYS A 67 19.58 -15.46 7.84
N LYS A 68 20.04 -15.17 9.06
CA LYS A 68 21.13 -15.90 9.74
C LYS A 68 20.54 -16.57 10.98
N LYS A 69 20.23 -17.86 10.91
CA LYS A 69 19.57 -18.67 11.95
C LYS A 69 20.19 -18.60 13.38
N LEU A 70 21.24 -17.80 13.64
CA LEU A 70 21.91 -17.65 14.93
C LEU A 70 22.36 -16.22 15.33
N GLY A 71 21.99 -15.15 14.61
CA GLY A 71 22.44 -13.79 14.95
C GLY A 71 21.32 -12.82 15.33
N SER A 72 21.44 -12.09 16.44
CA SER A 72 20.65 -10.86 16.68
C SER A 72 21.32 -9.67 15.97
N ILE A 73 20.53 -8.77 15.39
CA ILE A 73 20.99 -7.48 14.89
C ILE A 73 20.56 -6.43 15.91
N THR A 74 21.54 -5.72 16.47
CA THR A 74 21.29 -4.55 17.31
C THR A 74 21.01 -3.35 16.42
N ILE A 75 19.85 -2.72 16.62
CA ILE A 75 19.39 -1.55 15.88
C ILE A 75 19.61 -0.28 16.69
N LEU A 76 19.49 -0.35 18.02
CA LEU A 76 19.82 0.75 18.95
C LEU A 76 20.79 0.24 20.00
N ASN A 77 21.79 1.04 20.34
CA ASN A 77 22.83 0.69 21.30
C ASN A 77 22.99 1.80 22.36
N SER A 78 22.53 1.51 23.57
CA SER A 78 22.74 2.32 24.78
C SER A 78 22.36 3.81 24.64
N VAL A 79 21.23 4.09 24.00
CA VAL A 79 20.73 5.46 23.77
C VAL A 79 20.17 6.02 25.08
N SER A 80 20.54 7.26 25.44
CA SER A 80 20.08 7.93 26.67
C SER A 80 19.74 9.39 26.40
N GLY A 81 18.60 9.87 26.90
CA GLY A 81 18.14 11.23 26.66
C GLY A 81 16.93 11.59 27.50
N CYS A 82 16.50 12.84 27.38
CA CYS A 82 15.25 13.31 27.97
C CYS A 82 14.53 14.34 27.08
N PHE A 83 13.20 14.36 27.15
CA PHE A 83 12.32 15.34 26.53
C PHE A 83 11.48 15.99 27.61
N LYS A 84 11.46 17.32 27.66
CA LYS A 84 10.82 18.08 28.74
C LYS A 84 9.47 18.66 28.31
N PRO A 85 8.55 18.88 29.26
CA PRO A 85 7.33 19.64 28.99
C PRO A 85 7.65 21.03 28.47
N GLY A 86 6.93 21.48 27.45
CA GLY A 86 7.16 22.81 26.86
C GLY A 86 8.35 22.90 25.90
N GLU A 87 9.12 21.82 25.72
CA GLU A 87 10.23 21.76 24.77
C GLU A 87 9.92 20.81 23.60
N MET A 88 10.37 21.20 22.41
CA MET A 88 10.26 20.44 21.18
C MET A 88 11.61 19.81 20.83
N ALA A 89 11.67 18.47 20.83
CA ALA A 89 12.89 17.72 20.55
C ALA A 89 12.91 17.15 19.12
N ALA A 90 13.98 17.44 18.39
CA ALA A 90 14.27 16.85 17.09
C ALA A 90 15.04 15.55 17.24
N LEU A 91 14.55 14.48 16.62
CA LEU A 91 15.26 13.23 16.44
C LEU A 91 15.77 13.15 14.99
N MET A 92 17.07 13.35 14.79
CA MET A 92 17.68 13.46 13.47
C MET A 92 18.75 12.39 13.24
N GLY A 93 19.13 12.23 11.97
CA GLY A 93 20.19 11.32 11.53
C GLY A 93 19.87 10.66 10.19
N PRO A 94 20.84 9.97 9.57
CA PRO A 94 20.67 9.32 8.27
C PRO A 94 19.55 8.28 8.26
N SER A 95 19.07 7.95 7.05
CA SER A 95 18.15 6.82 6.86
C SER A 95 18.72 5.52 7.43
N GLY A 96 17.91 4.78 8.19
CA GLY A 96 18.34 3.55 8.85
C GLY A 96 19.12 3.73 10.16
N SER A 97 19.29 4.95 10.67
CA SER A 97 20.01 5.19 11.94
C SER A 97 19.24 4.80 13.21
N GLY A 98 17.99 4.36 13.10
CA GLY A 98 17.15 3.93 14.22
C GLY A 98 16.18 4.97 14.79
N LYS A 99 15.98 6.12 14.11
CA LYS A 99 15.06 7.22 14.53
C LYS A 99 13.64 6.73 14.85
N SER A 100 12.91 6.25 13.85
CA SER A 100 11.54 5.76 14.03
C SER A 100 11.49 4.55 14.96
N THR A 101 12.55 3.74 15.02
CA THR A 101 12.66 2.64 15.98
C THR A 101 12.70 3.13 17.43
N LEU A 102 13.49 4.18 17.72
CA LEU A 102 13.53 4.79 19.06
C LEU A 102 12.17 5.42 19.39
N LEU A 103 11.58 6.16 18.44
CA LEU A 103 10.27 6.78 18.62
C LEU A 103 9.17 5.74 18.93
N ASP A 104 9.13 4.63 18.18
CA ASP A 104 8.21 3.52 18.41
C ASP A 104 8.42 2.83 19.77
N ILE A 105 9.66 2.75 20.25
CA ILE A 105 9.98 2.16 21.56
C ILE A 105 9.47 3.08 22.68
N LEU A 106 9.71 4.39 22.59
CA LEU A 106 9.23 5.37 23.57
C LEU A 106 7.70 5.44 23.60
N ALA A 107 7.03 5.26 22.46
CA ALA A 107 5.58 5.19 22.35
C ALA A 107 4.99 3.81 22.72
N GLY A 108 5.81 2.80 23.01
CA GLY A 108 5.35 1.44 23.34
C GLY A 108 4.69 0.69 22.17
N ARG A 109 5.06 1.05 20.93
CA ARG A 109 4.52 0.50 19.68
C ARG A 109 5.34 -0.68 19.13
N LYS A 110 6.60 -0.86 19.56
CA LYS A 110 7.37 -2.07 19.22
C LYS A 110 6.91 -3.29 20.03
N THR A 111 6.55 -4.36 19.31
CA THR A 111 6.06 -5.63 19.89
C THR A 111 7.01 -6.82 19.67
N VAL A 112 8.03 -6.67 18.82
CA VAL A 112 8.96 -7.74 18.43
C VAL A 112 10.38 -7.31 18.77
N GLY A 113 11.24 -8.26 19.15
CA GLY A 113 12.64 -8.01 19.52
C GLY A 113 12.84 -7.87 21.02
N THR A 114 14.10 -7.70 21.43
CA THR A 114 14.47 -7.52 22.83
C THR A 114 14.80 -6.05 23.08
N ILE A 115 14.07 -5.43 24.01
CA ILE A 115 14.33 -4.06 24.48
C ILE A 115 15.02 -4.18 25.85
N SER A 116 16.13 -3.47 26.03
CA SER A 116 16.82 -3.31 27.33
C SER A 116 17.01 -1.83 27.64
N GLY A 117 17.37 -1.53 28.89
CA GLY A 117 17.46 -0.16 29.41
C GLY A 117 16.22 0.26 30.19
N GLU A 118 16.16 1.54 30.54
CA GLU A 118 15.10 2.11 31.38
C GLU A 118 14.39 3.24 30.62
N ILE A 119 13.06 3.21 30.61
CA ILE A 119 12.20 4.27 30.06
C ILE A 119 11.25 4.71 31.17
N LYS A 120 11.23 6.01 31.44
CA LYS A 120 10.45 6.63 32.51
C LYS A 120 9.70 7.84 31.98
N ILE A 121 8.40 7.91 32.27
CA ILE A 121 7.54 9.06 31.97
C ILE A 121 7.04 9.63 33.29
N GLY A 122 7.37 10.89 33.56
CA GLY A 122 7.14 11.47 34.88
C GLY A 122 7.82 10.68 36.00
N GLY A 123 8.93 9.98 35.72
CA GLY A 123 9.66 9.17 36.70
C GLY A 123 9.22 7.73 36.87
N GLU A 124 8.03 7.36 36.39
CA GLU A 124 7.53 5.99 36.49
C GLU A 124 7.70 5.25 35.17
N THR A 125 7.84 3.92 35.24
CA THR A 125 7.82 3.08 34.04
C THR A 125 6.42 3.09 33.44
N PRO A 126 6.24 3.58 32.20
CA PRO A 126 4.90 3.78 31.65
C PRO A 126 4.23 2.44 31.34
N SER A 127 2.96 2.31 31.75
CA SER A 127 2.15 1.18 31.33
C SER A 127 1.76 1.33 29.85
N ARG A 128 1.57 0.20 29.14
CA ARG A 128 1.05 0.23 27.77
C ARG A 128 -0.33 0.90 27.69
N MET A 129 -1.12 0.81 28.76
CA MET A 129 -2.45 1.42 28.82
C MET A 129 -2.36 2.95 28.91
N PHE A 130 -1.40 3.47 29.68
CA PHE A 130 -1.08 4.88 29.75
C PHE A 130 -0.64 5.42 28.38
N LEU A 131 0.34 4.77 27.74
CA LEU A 131 0.87 5.19 26.45
C LEU A 131 -0.24 5.35 25.40
N ARG A 132 -1.14 4.37 25.29
CA ARG A 132 -2.25 4.42 24.34
C ARG A 132 -3.25 5.56 24.58
N ARG A 133 -3.47 5.93 25.84
CA ARG A 133 -4.54 6.87 26.21
C ARG A 133 -4.08 8.32 26.31
N TYR A 134 -2.88 8.54 26.82
CA TYR A 134 -2.39 9.88 27.19
C TYR A 134 -1.19 10.35 26.37
N THR A 135 -0.75 9.56 25.40
CA THR A 135 0.21 10.00 24.38
C THR A 135 -0.49 10.10 23.02
N GLY A 136 -0.08 11.08 22.23
CA GLY A 136 -0.42 11.21 20.83
C GLY A 136 0.73 10.70 19.97
N TYR A 137 0.43 9.96 18.92
CA TYR A 137 1.43 9.50 17.95
C TYR A 137 0.92 9.74 16.54
N VAL A 138 1.68 10.49 15.75
CA VAL A 138 1.41 10.76 14.34
C VAL A 138 2.37 9.93 13.50
N GLU A 139 1.82 9.05 12.67
CA GLU A 139 2.59 8.17 11.80
C GLU A 139 3.14 8.92 10.57
N GLN A 140 4.18 8.36 9.96
CA GLN A 140 4.76 8.88 8.72
C GLN A 140 3.72 8.90 7.58
N SER A 141 2.96 7.81 7.43
CA SER A 141 1.88 7.69 6.45
C SER A 141 0.53 8.06 7.05
N ASP A 142 -0.16 8.98 6.41
CA ASP A 142 -1.48 9.43 6.82
C ASP A 142 -2.53 8.34 6.53
N THR A 143 -2.98 7.63 7.56
CA THR A 143 -3.97 6.56 7.42
C THR A 143 -5.30 7.03 7.98
N LEU A 144 -6.18 7.54 7.12
CA LEU A 144 -7.48 8.12 7.49
C LEU A 144 -8.64 7.32 6.87
N LEU A 145 -9.86 7.52 7.39
CA LEU A 145 -11.08 7.01 6.76
C LEU A 145 -11.49 7.94 5.61
N ASP A 146 -11.32 7.47 4.38
CA ASP A 146 -11.56 8.23 3.15
C ASP A 146 -13.04 8.65 2.94
N ILE A 147 -13.98 7.84 3.43
CA ILE A 147 -15.43 8.08 3.35
C ILE A 147 -15.96 9.14 4.31
N LEU A 148 -15.16 9.63 5.26
CA LEU A 148 -15.57 10.63 6.25
C LEU A 148 -15.12 12.04 5.85
N THR A 149 -15.87 13.04 6.29
CA THR A 149 -15.40 14.43 6.28
C THR A 149 -14.37 14.67 7.38
N VAL A 150 -13.66 15.80 7.32
CA VAL A 150 -12.68 16.18 8.34
C VAL A 150 -13.32 16.29 9.73
N GLU A 151 -14.48 16.97 9.86
CA GLU A 151 -15.20 17.04 11.13
C GLU A 151 -15.68 15.65 11.59
N GLU A 152 -16.24 14.84 10.68
CA GLU A 152 -16.70 13.49 11.02
C GLU A 152 -15.57 12.59 11.52
N MET A 153 -14.37 12.69 10.95
CA MET A 153 -13.21 11.91 11.37
C MET A 153 -12.71 12.31 12.78
N LEU A 154 -12.70 13.61 13.06
CA LEU A 154 -12.35 14.12 14.39
C LEU A 154 -13.43 13.74 15.42
N MET A 155 -14.71 13.86 15.08
CA MET A 155 -15.82 13.44 15.93
C MET A 155 -15.84 11.93 16.17
N TYR A 156 -15.57 11.12 15.15
CA TYR A 156 -15.42 9.66 15.28
C TYR A 156 -14.33 9.31 16.29
N THR A 157 -13.18 9.98 16.21
CA THR A 157 -12.07 9.77 17.14
C THR A 157 -12.42 10.28 18.55
N ALA A 158 -13.10 11.43 18.64
CA ALA A 158 -13.55 12.03 19.90
C ALA A 158 -14.53 11.11 20.64
N GLU A 159 -15.51 10.53 19.94
CA GLU A 159 -16.46 9.59 20.51
C GLU A 159 -15.78 8.32 21.05
N LEU A 160 -14.68 7.86 20.42
CA LEU A 160 -13.96 6.64 20.81
C LEU A 160 -12.92 6.85 21.91
N LYS A 161 -12.23 8.01 21.93
CA LYS A 161 -11.14 8.27 22.88
C LYS A 161 -11.50 9.17 24.06
N ARG A 162 -12.54 10.01 23.97
CA ARG A 162 -12.98 10.85 25.10
C ARG A 162 -13.97 10.09 25.99
N SER A 163 -14.18 10.58 27.22
CA SER A 163 -15.04 9.91 28.20
C SER A 163 -16.48 9.76 27.67
N VAL A 164 -17.14 8.66 28.00
CA VAL A 164 -18.56 8.45 27.65
C VAL A 164 -19.47 9.39 28.45
N SER A 165 -19.05 9.79 29.66
CA SER A 165 -19.81 10.70 30.51
C SER A 165 -19.80 12.15 30.01
N GLU A 166 -18.89 12.50 29.10
CA GLU A 166 -18.82 13.83 28.52
C GLU A 166 -19.96 14.06 27.51
N PRO A 167 -20.72 15.15 27.61
CA PRO A 167 -21.79 15.49 26.65
C PRO A 167 -21.28 15.61 25.22
N GLU A 168 -22.11 15.24 24.25
CA GLU A 168 -21.79 15.37 22.81
C GLU A 168 -21.48 16.82 22.42
N SER A 169 -22.13 17.81 23.04
CA SER A 169 -21.86 19.24 22.82
C SER A 169 -20.43 19.63 23.22
N SER A 170 -19.91 19.09 24.33
CA SER A 170 -18.53 19.32 24.78
C SER A 170 -17.53 18.68 23.81
N LYS A 171 -17.81 17.46 23.35
CA LYS A 171 -16.97 16.80 22.32
C LYS A 171 -16.96 17.58 21.00
N LYS A 172 -18.11 18.14 20.60
CA LYS A 172 -18.22 18.96 19.39
C LYS A 172 -17.48 20.30 19.54
N ALA A 173 -17.55 20.93 20.72
CA ALA A 173 -16.78 22.14 21.01
C ALA A 173 -15.27 21.88 20.93
N ALA A 174 -14.81 20.75 21.52
CA ALA A 174 -13.43 20.29 21.42
C ALA A 174 -12.96 20.10 19.96
N VAL A 175 -13.79 19.47 19.12
CA VAL A 175 -13.49 19.31 17.69
C VAL A 175 -13.43 20.66 16.98
N GLY A 176 -14.36 21.57 17.27
CA GLY A 176 -14.34 22.93 16.72
C GLY A 176 -13.07 23.70 17.09
N GLU A 177 -12.61 23.58 18.33
CA GLU A 177 -11.37 24.22 18.78
C GLU A 177 -10.13 23.67 18.05
N ILE A 178 -10.09 22.35 17.80
CA ILE A 178 -9.02 21.73 17.01
C ILE A 178 -9.06 22.17 15.55
N LEU A 179 -10.25 22.28 14.95
CA LEU A 179 -10.40 22.76 13.57
C LEU A 179 -9.89 24.20 13.42
N ASP A 180 -10.22 25.07 14.39
CA ASP A 180 -9.74 26.45 14.46
C ASP A 180 -8.21 26.50 14.56
N VAL A 181 -7.64 25.79 15.54
CA VAL A 181 -6.20 25.86 15.88
C VAL A 181 -5.31 25.27 14.78
N LEU A 182 -5.79 24.24 14.08
CA LEU A 182 -5.07 23.64 12.97
C LEU A 182 -5.38 24.33 11.63
N ALA A 183 -6.16 25.41 11.64
CA ALA A 183 -6.61 26.13 10.45
C ALA A 183 -7.24 25.19 9.39
N LEU A 184 -8.16 24.33 9.85
CA LEU A 184 -8.87 23.34 9.04
C LEU A 184 -10.34 23.72 8.75
N GLU A 185 -10.80 24.90 9.19
CA GLU A 185 -12.20 25.32 9.04
C GLU A 185 -12.65 25.34 7.57
N SER A 186 -11.78 25.76 6.65
CA SER A 186 -12.08 25.77 5.21
C SER A 186 -12.35 24.38 4.61
N CYS A 187 -11.88 23.30 5.26
CA CYS A 187 -12.06 21.92 4.81
C CYS A 187 -12.88 21.06 5.78
N ARG A 188 -13.57 21.68 6.74
CA ARG A 188 -14.38 21.01 7.77
C ARG A 188 -15.32 19.94 7.23
N ASP A 189 -16.12 20.30 6.23
CA ASP A 189 -17.14 19.45 5.59
C ASP A 189 -16.64 18.75 4.32
N VAL A 190 -15.33 18.83 4.03
CA VAL A 190 -14.73 18.20 2.86
C VAL A 190 -14.39 16.74 3.18
N LEU A 191 -14.70 15.83 2.26
CA LEU A 191 -14.31 14.43 2.37
C LEU A 191 -12.79 14.31 2.39
N ILE A 192 -12.28 13.45 3.27
CA ILE A 192 -10.85 13.12 3.33
C ILE A 192 -10.38 12.59 1.97
N GLY A 193 -11.20 11.75 1.35
CA GLY A 193 -10.95 11.22 0.01
C GLY A 193 -9.87 10.15 -0.02
N SER A 194 -9.65 9.61 -1.20
CA SER A 194 -8.69 8.54 -1.46
C SER A 194 -7.80 8.93 -2.64
N PRO A 195 -6.72 8.19 -2.94
CA PRO A 195 -5.92 8.47 -4.15
C PRO A 195 -6.73 8.45 -5.45
N LEU A 196 -7.91 7.81 -5.46
CA LEU A 196 -8.83 7.70 -6.60
C LEU A 196 -10.00 8.69 -6.53
N ALA A 197 -10.28 9.29 -5.37
CA ALA A 197 -11.40 10.19 -5.14
C ALA A 197 -10.90 11.50 -4.52
N ARG A 198 -11.14 12.62 -5.21
CA ARG A 198 -10.70 13.95 -4.78
C ARG A 198 -11.11 14.21 -3.32
N GLY A 199 -10.15 14.62 -2.52
CA GLY A 199 -10.33 14.95 -1.11
C GLY A 199 -9.45 16.12 -0.68
N ILE A 200 -8.99 16.08 0.58
CA ILE A 200 -8.13 17.11 1.17
C ILE A 200 -6.69 17.06 0.64
N SER A 201 -5.94 18.16 0.74
CA SER A 201 -4.53 18.20 0.34
C SER A 201 -3.63 17.42 1.30
N GLY A 202 -2.40 17.09 0.90
CA GLY A 202 -1.44 16.39 1.77
C GLY A 202 -1.13 17.15 3.07
N GLY A 203 -0.95 18.47 2.99
CA GLY A 203 -0.76 19.33 4.18
C GLY A 203 -1.97 19.38 5.11
N GLN A 204 -3.18 19.39 4.53
CA GLN A 204 -4.41 19.30 5.31
C GLN A 204 -4.54 17.92 5.97
N SER A 205 -4.25 16.83 5.25
CA SER A 205 -4.23 15.46 5.79
C SER A 205 -3.26 15.32 6.97
N LYS A 206 -2.07 15.91 6.87
CA LYS A 206 -1.08 15.90 7.97
C LYS A 206 -1.63 16.60 9.22
N ARG A 207 -2.24 17.78 9.04
CA ARG A 207 -2.91 18.52 10.12
C ARG A 207 -4.06 17.73 10.72
N VAL A 208 -4.89 17.06 9.92
CA VAL A 208 -5.97 16.19 10.44
C VAL A 208 -5.42 15.07 11.31
N ASN A 209 -4.32 14.42 10.92
CA ASN A 209 -3.68 13.39 11.76
C ASN A 209 -3.12 13.96 13.07
N ILE A 210 -2.57 15.17 13.06
CA ILE A 210 -2.19 15.89 14.28
C ILE A 210 -3.45 16.14 15.14
N GLY A 211 -4.56 16.58 14.56
CA GLY A 211 -5.84 16.76 15.26
C GLY A 211 -6.39 15.50 15.91
N ILE A 212 -6.28 14.35 15.24
CA ILE A 212 -6.63 13.03 15.79
C ILE A 212 -5.77 12.70 17.02
N ALA A 213 -4.49 13.03 17.01
CA ALA A 213 -3.61 12.84 18.16
C ALA A 213 -3.94 13.80 19.32
N LEU A 214 -4.40 15.02 19.01
CA LEU A 214 -4.72 16.07 19.98
C LEU A 214 -6.10 15.96 20.63
N ILE A 215 -7.04 15.20 20.06
CA ILE A 215 -8.42 15.11 20.57
C ILE A 215 -8.53 14.64 22.02
N THR A 216 -7.50 13.91 22.50
CA THR A 216 -7.37 13.42 23.87
C THR A 216 -6.56 14.32 24.79
N SER A 217 -6.14 15.50 24.32
CA SER A 217 -5.30 16.41 25.10
C SER A 217 -4.04 15.71 25.64
N PRO A 218 -3.20 15.13 24.75
CA PRO A 218 -2.11 14.26 25.16
C PRO A 218 -1.06 15.03 25.97
N ARG A 219 -0.44 14.34 26.94
CA ARG A 219 0.69 14.86 27.73
C ARG A 219 1.98 14.91 26.90
N ILE A 220 2.09 13.98 25.94
CA ILE A 220 3.26 13.79 25.09
C ILE A 220 2.78 13.57 23.65
N LEU A 221 3.39 14.27 22.70
CA LEU A 221 3.11 14.12 21.28
C LEU A 221 4.37 13.64 20.53
N PHE A 222 4.27 12.45 19.95
CA PHE A 222 5.29 11.87 19.07
C PHE A 222 4.90 12.07 17.61
N LEU A 223 5.81 12.56 16.78
CA LEU A 223 5.59 12.81 15.36
C LEU A 223 6.66 12.09 14.54
N ASP A 224 6.27 11.11 13.73
CA ASP A 224 7.21 10.42 12.85
C ASP A 224 7.22 11.08 11.47
N GLU A 225 8.31 11.79 11.15
CA GLU A 225 8.53 12.53 9.91
C GLU A 225 7.33 13.39 9.48
N PRO A 226 6.89 14.35 10.33
CA PRO A 226 5.70 15.16 10.06
C PRO A 226 5.83 16.04 8.81
N THR A 227 7.05 16.29 8.33
CA THR A 227 7.32 17.11 7.13
C THR A 227 7.48 16.28 5.85
N SER A 228 7.39 14.96 5.92
CA SER A 228 7.59 14.08 4.75
C SER A 228 6.41 14.17 3.79
N GLY A 229 6.71 14.26 2.47
CA GLY A 229 5.69 14.38 1.42
C GLY A 229 5.05 15.76 1.29
N LEU A 230 5.55 16.77 2.02
CA LEU A 230 5.09 18.15 1.94
C LEU A 230 6.13 19.04 1.23
N ASP A 231 5.67 20.09 0.56
CA ASP A 231 6.54 21.17 0.11
C ASP A 231 7.06 21.99 1.30
N SER A 232 8.17 22.71 1.10
CA SER A 232 8.85 23.43 2.18
C SER A 232 7.97 24.48 2.88
N PHE A 233 7.04 25.12 2.16
CA PHE A 233 6.15 26.12 2.75
C PHE A 233 5.13 25.45 3.66
N THR A 234 4.42 24.43 3.15
CA THR A 234 3.44 23.66 3.93
C THR A 234 4.09 22.96 5.13
N ALA A 235 5.30 22.42 4.97
CA ALA A 235 6.05 21.81 6.06
C ALA A 235 6.34 22.81 7.20
N ASN A 236 6.73 24.05 6.86
CA ASN A 236 6.95 25.09 7.85
C ASN A 236 5.67 25.45 8.59
N GLU A 237 4.55 25.64 7.89
CA GLU A 237 3.26 25.93 8.54
C GLU A 237 2.86 24.85 9.55
N VAL A 238 2.96 23.57 9.17
CA VAL A 238 2.65 22.44 10.05
C VAL A 238 3.53 22.48 11.30
N MET A 239 4.82 22.75 11.15
CA MET A 239 5.76 22.74 12.26
C MET A 239 5.60 23.97 13.18
N THR A 240 5.22 25.12 12.65
CA THR A 240 4.85 26.30 13.44
C THR A 240 3.65 26.02 14.34
N VAL A 241 2.63 25.34 13.81
CA VAL A 241 1.46 24.91 14.60
C VAL A 241 1.89 23.96 15.71
N VAL A 242 2.73 22.96 15.41
CA VAL A 242 3.28 22.04 16.41
C VAL A 242 4.08 22.76 17.49
N LYS A 243 4.89 23.76 17.14
CA LYS A 243 5.62 24.59 18.10
C LYS A 243 4.68 25.39 19.02
N GLY A 244 3.58 25.91 18.47
CA GLY A 244 2.53 26.56 19.26
C GLY A 244 1.90 25.63 20.30
N LEU A 245 1.63 24.38 19.93
CA LEU A 245 1.13 23.35 20.83
C LEU A 245 2.14 23.01 21.93
N CYS A 246 3.42 22.88 21.56
CA CYS A 246 4.51 22.66 22.50
C CYS A 246 4.61 23.79 23.52
N SER A 247 4.54 25.04 23.06
CA SER A 247 4.57 26.25 23.91
C SER A 247 3.41 26.32 24.92
N SER A 248 2.34 25.55 24.69
CA SER A 248 1.22 25.40 25.62
C SER A 248 1.50 24.42 26.78
N GLY A 249 2.69 23.80 26.81
CA GLY A 249 3.17 22.94 27.90
C GLY A 249 3.29 21.45 27.56
N ILE A 250 2.91 21.02 26.35
CA ILE A 250 3.01 19.61 25.91
C ILE A 250 4.48 19.25 25.63
N THR A 251 4.88 18.01 25.96
CA THR A 251 6.17 17.46 25.54
C THR A 251 6.09 16.98 24.09
N VAL A 252 6.91 17.51 23.19
CA VAL A 252 6.87 17.14 21.77
C VAL A 252 8.19 16.53 21.31
N CYS A 253 8.11 15.39 20.62
CA CYS A 253 9.27 14.77 19.96
C CYS A 253 8.93 14.46 18.50
N ALA A 254 9.74 14.95 17.57
CA ALA A 254 9.55 14.74 16.14
C ALA A 254 10.80 14.17 15.49
N THR A 255 10.65 13.14 14.63
CA THR A 255 11.74 12.69 13.76
C THR A 255 11.78 13.57 12.51
N ILE A 256 12.97 14.03 12.11
CA ILE A 256 13.14 14.81 10.87
C ILE A 256 14.37 14.35 10.11
N HIS A 257 14.22 14.20 8.79
CA HIS A 257 15.28 13.75 7.89
C HIS A 257 16.07 14.89 7.24
N SER A 258 15.41 16.00 6.87
CA SER A 258 16.07 17.17 6.24
C SER A 258 15.19 18.42 6.44
N PRO A 259 15.30 19.12 7.59
CA PRO A 259 14.48 20.31 7.85
C PRO A 259 14.97 21.51 7.04
N THR A 260 14.05 22.42 6.73
CA THR A 260 14.39 23.79 6.35
C THR A 260 15.09 24.51 7.52
N PRO A 261 15.87 25.58 7.30
CA PRO A 261 16.48 26.34 8.39
C PRO A 261 15.44 26.85 9.39
N TYR A 262 14.29 27.30 8.87
CA TYR A 262 13.17 27.75 9.69
C TYR A 262 12.59 26.61 10.54
N CYS A 263 12.35 25.43 9.96
CA CYS A 263 11.86 24.29 10.71
C CYS A 263 12.86 23.85 11.79
N PHE A 264 14.16 23.85 11.48
CA PHE A 264 15.21 23.49 12.44
C PHE A 264 15.28 24.46 13.63
N SER A 265 15.09 25.76 13.40
CA SER A 265 15.13 26.77 14.47
C SER A 265 13.95 26.69 15.44
N LEU A 266 12.87 25.99 15.10
CA LEU A 266 11.73 25.77 16.00
C LEU A 266 12.03 24.73 17.09
N PHE A 267 13.01 23.85 16.89
CA PHE A 267 13.39 22.85 17.89
C PHE A 267 14.19 23.48 19.02
N ASP A 268 13.94 23.03 20.25
CA ASP A 268 14.71 23.43 21.44
C ASP A 268 15.85 22.44 21.74
N ARG A 269 15.69 21.20 21.27
CA ARG A 269 16.64 20.10 21.49
C ARG A 269 16.91 19.31 20.24
N LEU A 270 18.11 18.76 20.18
CA LEU A 270 18.54 17.86 19.12
C LEU A 270 19.07 16.56 19.73
N LEU A 271 18.52 15.42 19.29
CA LEU A 271 19.08 14.09 19.47
C LEU A 271 19.48 13.54 18.10
N LEU A 272 20.77 13.30 17.91
CA LEU A 272 21.32 12.85 16.64
C LEU A 272 21.77 11.39 16.73
N LEU A 273 21.19 10.54 15.89
CA LEU A 273 21.50 9.11 15.83
C LEU A 273 22.30 8.74 14.58
N LEU A 274 23.34 7.92 14.77
CA LEU A 274 24.14 7.30 13.73
C LEU A 274 24.22 5.79 13.98
N ARG A 275 23.68 4.96 13.08
CA ARG A 275 23.65 3.49 13.19
C ARG A 275 23.22 2.95 14.57
N GLY A 276 22.24 3.58 15.19
CA GLY A 276 21.72 3.17 16.50
C GLY A 276 22.46 3.73 17.70
N GLU A 277 23.53 4.50 17.48
CA GLU A 277 24.33 5.14 18.52
C GLU A 277 24.11 6.66 18.52
N MET A 278 24.38 7.31 19.65
CA MET A 278 24.21 8.76 19.78
C MET A 278 25.46 9.50 19.34
N ALA A 279 25.30 10.42 18.39
CA ALA A 279 26.35 11.35 17.97
C ALA A 279 26.28 12.70 18.72
N TYR A 280 25.09 13.08 19.17
CA TYR A 280 24.84 14.29 19.94
C TYR A 280 23.50 14.21 20.68
N PHE A 281 23.43 14.81 21.86
CA PHE A 281 22.18 15.11 22.54
C PHE A 281 22.36 16.37 23.40
N GLY A 282 21.50 17.37 23.20
CA GLY A 282 21.60 18.66 23.88
C GLY A 282 20.64 19.71 23.30
N LYS A 283 20.91 20.99 23.59
CA LYS A 283 20.19 22.13 23.00
C LYS A 283 20.46 22.20 21.49
N SER A 284 19.43 22.50 20.71
CA SER A 284 19.55 22.78 19.27
C SER A 284 20.21 24.15 19.00
N GLY A 285 20.51 24.44 17.74
CA GLY A 285 21.09 25.72 17.31
C GLY A 285 22.58 25.84 17.62
N ALA A 286 23.02 27.01 18.09
CA ALA A 286 24.43 27.33 18.31
C ALA A 286 25.22 26.29 19.14
N PRO A 287 24.71 25.76 20.28
CA PRO A 287 25.45 24.76 21.06
C PRO A 287 25.70 23.45 20.31
N ALA A 288 24.79 23.05 19.42
CA ALA A 288 24.99 21.86 18.58
C ALA A 288 26.04 22.13 17.51
N LEU A 289 26.01 23.32 16.90
CA LEU A 289 26.97 23.72 15.86
C LEU A 289 28.37 23.86 16.41
N GLU A 290 28.56 24.53 17.54
CA GLU A 290 29.84 24.67 18.23
C GLU A 290 30.45 23.29 18.57
N TYR A 291 29.62 22.34 19.01
CA TYR A 291 30.05 20.97 19.25
C TYR A 291 30.57 20.32 17.96
N PHE A 292 29.78 20.34 16.87
CA PHE A 292 30.20 19.71 15.61
C PHE A 292 31.42 20.38 14.99
N GLU A 293 31.53 21.71 15.06
CA GLU A 293 32.68 22.47 14.56
C GLU A 293 33.97 22.20 15.36
N SER A 294 33.85 21.83 16.64
CA SER A 294 34.99 21.48 17.49
C SER A 294 35.56 20.09 17.21
N ILE A 295 34.73 19.15 16.74
CA ILE A 295 35.12 17.74 16.53
C ILE A 295 35.50 17.43 15.08
N VAL A 296 35.10 18.27 14.11
CA VAL A 296 35.42 18.06 12.68
C VAL A 296 36.73 18.74 12.29
N PRO A 297 37.52 18.15 11.36
CA PRO A 297 38.72 18.78 10.83
C PRO A 297 38.43 20.15 10.20
N GLN A 298 39.39 21.08 10.26
CA GLN A 298 39.21 22.45 9.74
C GLN A 298 38.72 22.51 8.29
N ALA A 299 39.12 21.56 7.43
CA ALA A 299 38.70 21.49 6.03
C ALA A 299 37.20 21.16 5.83
N SER A 300 36.51 20.69 6.87
CA SER A 300 35.08 20.34 6.86
C SER A 300 34.24 21.27 7.74
N LYS A 301 34.82 22.39 8.22
CA LYS A 301 34.07 23.40 8.97
C LYS A 301 32.99 24.03 8.10
N ARG A 302 31.88 24.35 8.75
CA ARG A 302 30.74 25.03 8.15
C ARG A 302 31.17 26.37 7.55
N LYS A 303 30.67 26.70 6.36
CA LYS A 303 30.78 28.06 5.80
C LYS A 303 29.62 28.92 6.31
N GLU A 304 29.80 30.23 6.42
CA GLU A 304 28.73 31.14 6.92
C GLU A 304 27.43 31.07 6.11
N GLU A 305 27.50 30.67 4.84
CA GLU A 305 26.35 30.55 3.93
C GLU A 305 25.64 29.19 4.00
N ASP A 306 26.21 28.19 4.68
CA ASP A 306 25.64 26.84 4.72
C ASP A 306 24.43 26.77 5.65
N ASN A 307 23.37 26.10 5.20
CA ASN A 307 22.22 25.77 6.05
C ASN A 307 22.67 24.86 7.21
N GLU A 308 22.44 25.33 8.44
CA GLU A 308 22.90 24.67 9.67
C GLU A 308 22.44 23.22 9.79
N ALA A 309 21.16 22.97 9.49
CA ALA A 309 20.55 21.66 9.60
C ALA A 309 21.06 20.72 8.51
N GLU A 310 21.19 21.24 7.29
CA GLU A 310 21.69 20.49 6.15
C GLU A 310 23.15 20.12 6.34
N TRP A 311 23.98 21.04 6.86
CA TRP A 311 25.37 20.78 7.18
C TRP A 311 25.54 19.65 8.22
N ILE A 312 24.75 19.65 9.31
CA ILE A 312 24.77 18.56 10.30
C ILE A 312 24.35 17.23 9.66
N VAL A 313 23.30 17.23 8.82
CA VAL A 313 22.82 16.02 8.12
C VAL A 313 23.85 15.51 7.12
N ASP A 314 24.49 16.38 6.36
CA ASP A 314 25.51 16.02 5.39
C ASP A 314 26.76 15.48 6.09
N LEU A 315 27.18 16.12 7.17
CA LEU A 315 28.30 15.66 7.99
C LEU A 315 28.04 14.24 8.51
N THR A 316 26.87 14.02 9.09
CA THR A 316 26.50 12.71 9.63
C THR A 316 26.28 11.66 8.56
N THR A 317 25.73 12.02 7.40
CA THR A 317 25.57 11.12 6.25
C THR A 317 26.91 10.73 5.65
N GLN A 318 27.86 11.67 5.56
CA GLN A 318 29.23 11.38 5.12
C GLN A 318 29.95 10.46 6.11
N ALA A 319 29.82 10.72 7.41
CA ALA A 319 30.38 9.87 8.45
C ALA A 319 29.81 8.43 8.38
N ASP A 320 28.50 8.29 8.16
CA ASP A 320 27.85 6.99 8.00
C ASP A 320 28.34 6.23 6.76
N ARG A 321 28.45 6.91 5.61
CA ARG A 321 29.00 6.34 4.37
C ARG A 321 30.46 5.90 4.50
N GLN A 322 31.24 6.61 5.32
CA GLN A 322 32.64 6.27 5.61
C GLN A 322 32.79 5.22 6.72
N ASN A 323 31.70 4.66 7.25
CA ASN A 323 31.70 3.75 8.41
C ASN A 323 32.33 4.36 9.69
N LYS A 324 32.30 5.70 9.84
CA LYS A 324 32.84 6.42 11.00
C LYS A 324 31.78 6.72 12.07
N ALA A 325 30.59 6.15 11.97
CA ALA A 325 29.51 6.34 12.95
C ALA A 325 29.95 6.07 14.40
N GLY A 326 30.70 4.99 14.63
CA GLY A 326 31.22 4.63 15.96
C GLY A 326 32.27 5.60 16.49
N GLU A 327 33.03 6.28 15.62
CA GLU A 327 33.99 7.31 16.04
C GLU A 327 33.23 8.53 16.61
N PHE A 328 32.17 8.97 15.93
CA PHE A 328 31.32 10.07 16.40
C PHE A 328 30.65 9.72 17.74
N ALA A 329 30.16 8.48 17.89
CA ALA A 329 29.58 8.01 19.14
C ALA A 329 30.63 7.97 20.27
N ALA A 330 31.85 7.52 19.99
CA ALA A 330 32.94 7.48 20.95
C ALA A 330 33.38 8.89 21.39
N VAL A 331 33.47 9.84 20.44
CA VAL A 331 33.77 11.25 20.74
C VAL A 331 32.68 11.85 21.63
N PHE A 332 31.40 11.65 21.28
CA PHE A 332 30.30 12.12 22.10
C PHE A 332 30.34 11.52 23.50
N SER A 333 30.62 10.23 23.65
CA SER A 333 30.66 9.57 24.96
C SER A 333 31.66 10.18 25.96
N LYS A 334 32.71 10.86 25.44
CA LYS A 334 33.77 11.51 26.24
C LYS A 334 33.60 13.04 26.32
N SER A 335 32.60 13.61 25.66
CA SER A 335 32.43 15.06 25.58
C SER A 335 31.76 15.65 26.82
N GLN A 336 31.96 16.96 27.02
CA GLN A 336 31.29 17.72 28.08
C GLN A 336 29.76 17.68 27.91
N GLN A 337 29.27 17.73 26.67
CA GLN A 337 27.83 17.66 26.35
C GLN A 337 27.22 16.34 26.83
N LYS A 338 27.97 15.23 26.80
CA LYS A 338 27.49 13.96 27.35
C LYS A 338 27.36 14.02 28.87
N VAL A 339 28.34 14.61 29.57
CA VAL A 339 28.27 14.77 31.04
C VAL A 339 27.07 15.63 31.44
N GLU A 340 26.88 16.77 30.77
CA GLU A 340 25.74 17.66 30.97
C GLU A 340 24.41 16.95 30.70
N SER A 341 24.32 16.17 29.62
CA SER A 341 23.11 15.42 29.32
C SER A 341 22.75 14.39 30.40
N VAL A 342 23.75 13.71 30.98
CA VAL A 342 23.52 12.71 32.03
C VAL A 342 23.07 13.38 33.32
N LEU A 343 23.69 14.50 33.69
CA LEU A 343 23.27 15.31 34.83
C LEU A 343 21.82 15.78 34.66
N GLU A 344 21.50 16.28 33.48
CA GLU A 344 20.15 16.74 33.15
C GLU A 344 19.12 15.63 33.22
N ILE A 345 19.41 14.45 32.65
CA ILE A 345 18.54 13.27 32.77
C ILE A 345 18.32 12.92 34.24
N ASN A 346 19.37 12.89 35.07
CA ASN A 346 19.25 12.59 36.49
C ASN A 346 18.40 13.61 37.24
N ASN A 347 18.54 14.90 36.93
CA ASN A 347 17.72 15.96 37.52
C ASN A 347 16.24 15.80 37.14
N GLN A 348 15.94 15.44 35.89
CA GLN A 348 14.56 15.16 35.47
C GLN A 348 13.97 13.92 36.17
N LEU A 349 14.80 12.92 36.47
CA LEU A 349 14.38 11.76 37.27
C LEU A 349 14.17 12.09 38.76
N SER A 350 14.77 13.15 39.31
CA SER A 350 14.55 13.55 40.71
C SER A 350 13.34 14.46 40.88
N LEU A 351 12.91 15.18 39.84
CA LEU A 351 11.73 16.07 39.84
C LEU A 351 10.37 15.34 39.88
N VAL A 352 10.38 14.02 40.08
CA VAL A 352 9.21 13.13 40.07
C VAL A 352 8.25 13.42 41.24
N SER A 353 8.77 13.98 42.33
CA SER A 353 7.98 14.38 43.50
C SER A 353 6.98 15.50 43.22
N GLU A 354 7.14 16.26 42.12
CA GLU A 354 6.31 17.42 41.76
C GLU A 354 5.20 17.10 40.74
N LEU A 355 4.99 15.83 40.39
CA LEU A 355 3.87 15.46 39.52
C LEU A 355 2.53 15.80 40.17
N ASP A 356 1.67 16.44 39.38
CA ASP A 356 0.26 16.68 39.70
C ASP A 356 -0.50 15.36 39.98
N GLU A 357 -1.51 15.42 40.83
CA GLU A 357 -2.35 14.27 41.20
C GLU A 357 -3.06 13.69 39.98
N ASP A 358 -3.47 14.53 39.03
CA ASP A 358 -4.03 14.06 37.76
C ASP A 358 -3.02 13.25 36.95
N ALA A 359 -1.76 13.68 36.88
CA ALA A 359 -0.71 12.94 36.17
C ALA A 359 -0.44 11.58 36.83
N ARG A 360 -0.44 11.50 38.17
CA ARG A 360 -0.33 10.23 38.91
C ARG A 360 -1.51 9.30 38.63
N ARG A 361 -2.73 9.83 38.62
CA ARG A 361 -3.94 9.06 38.28
C ARG A 361 -3.91 8.53 36.85
N GLU A 362 -3.41 9.32 35.90
CA GLU A 362 -3.26 8.92 34.50
C GLU A 362 -2.23 7.79 34.34
N LEU A 363 -1.06 7.90 34.98
CA LEU A 363 -0.02 6.85 35.00
C LEU A 363 -0.54 5.52 35.56
N ALA A 364 -1.40 5.58 36.59
CA ALA A 364 -1.99 4.40 37.22
C ALA A 364 -3.14 3.74 36.42
N VAL A 365 -3.45 4.21 35.21
CA VAL A 365 -4.56 3.66 34.42
C VAL A 365 -4.35 2.20 34.03
N LYS A 366 -5.36 1.38 34.35
CA LYS A 366 -5.40 -0.06 34.05
C LYS A 366 -6.23 -0.42 32.81
N ARG A 367 -7.11 0.49 32.35
CA ARG A 367 -8.03 0.22 31.23
C ARG A 367 -7.39 0.59 29.90
N GLU A 368 -7.48 -0.33 28.93
CA GLU A 368 -6.91 -0.20 27.59
C GLU A 368 -7.61 0.84 26.69
N THR A 369 -8.91 1.01 26.88
CA THR A 369 -9.79 1.83 26.02
C THR A 369 -10.49 2.83 26.93
N ALA A 370 -10.72 4.05 26.43
CA ALA A 370 -11.42 5.09 27.20
C ALA A 370 -12.92 4.79 27.33
N THR A 371 -13.49 4.19 26.29
CA THR A 371 -14.92 3.90 26.15
C THR A 371 -15.22 2.41 26.38
N SER A 372 -16.48 2.08 26.63
CA SER A 372 -16.92 0.68 26.73
C SER A 372 -17.01 0.02 25.35
N SER A 373 -16.89 -1.30 25.29
CA SER A 373 -16.99 -2.05 24.02
C SER A 373 -18.32 -1.80 23.29
N TRP A 374 -19.40 -1.57 24.03
CA TRP A 374 -20.72 -1.27 23.46
C TRP A 374 -20.78 0.13 22.85
N HIS A 375 -20.22 1.14 23.53
CA HIS A 375 -20.13 2.49 22.99
C HIS A 375 -19.26 2.50 21.73
N GLY A 376 -18.10 1.85 21.77
CA GLY A 376 -17.24 1.70 20.60
C GLY A 376 -17.93 0.99 19.43
N LEU A 377 -18.72 -0.06 19.70
CA LEU A 377 -19.51 -0.73 18.67
C LEU A 377 -20.53 0.22 18.02
N LYS A 378 -21.29 0.97 18.84
CA LYS A 378 -22.27 1.94 18.35
C LYS A 378 -21.62 3.02 17.48
N THR A 379 -20.48 3.55 17.90
CA THR A 379 -19.74 4.58 17.13
C THR A 379 -19.21 4.01 15.81
N LEU A 380 -18.66 2.78 15.80
CA LEU A 380 -18.25 2.12 14.56
C LEU A 380 -19.42 1.96 13.58
N LEU A 381 -20.58 1.49 14.05
CA LEU A 381 -21.77 1.34 13.22
C LEU A 381 -22.30 2.68 12.69
N LYS A 382 -22.29 3.74 13.53
CA LYS A 382 -22.71 5.09 13.18
C LYS A 382 -21.87 5.68 12.05
N TYR A 383 -20.54 5.69 12.19
CA TYR A 383 -19.68 6.37 11.22
C TYR A 383 -19.23 5.47 10.06
N ARG A 384 -18.87 4.20 10.31
CA ARG A 384 -18.35 3.31 9.25
C ARG A 384 -19.47 2.62 8.49
N THR A 385 -20.26 1.81 9.18
CA THR A 385 -21.25 0.95 8.53
C THR A 385 -22.30 1.74 7.77
N THR A 386 -22.80 2.82 8.37
CA THR A 386 -23.78 3.69 7.70
C THR A 386 -23.23 4.32 6.41
N LYS A 387 -21.95 4.71 6.39
CA LYS A 387 -21.31 5.32 5.21
C LYS A 387 -20.91 4.27 4.17
N ASN A 388 -20.44 3.10 4.60
CA ASN A 388 -20.18 1.95 3.74
C ASN A 388 -21.44 1.52 2.98
N TYR A 389 -22.59 1.47 3.64
CA TYR A 389 -23.87 1.16 3.00
C TYR A 389 -24.35 2.22 2.00
N ARG A 390 -23.77 3.42 2.01
CA ARG A 390 -24.05 4.45 1.00
C ARG A 390 -23.04 4.43 -0.15
N ASN A 391 -21.96 3.67 -0.02
CA ASN A 391 -20.91 3.60 -1.02
C ASN A 391 -21.21 2.50 -2.06
N PRO A 392 -21.42 2.86 -3.34
CA PRO A 392 -21.68 1.86 -4.39
C PRO A 392 -20.49 0.92 -4.61
N ALA A 393 -19.24 1.37 -4.38
CA ALA A 393 -18.07 0.51 -4.48
C ALA A 393 -18.04 -0.58 -3.39
N PHE A 394 -18.70 -0.33 -2.25
CA PHE A 394 -18.86 -1.31 -1.18
C PHE A 394 -20.04 -2.25 -1.46
N LEU A 395 -21.21 -1.71 -1.84
CA LEU A 395 -22.42 -2.52 -2.08
C LEU A 395 -22.36 -3.35 -3.38
N GLY A 396 -21.79 -2.80 -4.45
CA GLY A 396 -21.80 -3.41 -5.78
C GLY A 396 -21.27 -4.84 -5.80
N PRO A 397 -20.04 -5.11 -5.33
CA PRO A 397 -19.49 -6.46 -5.29
C PRO A 397 -20.27 -7.44 -4.40
N ARG A 398 -21.01 -6.95 -3.39
CA ARG A 398 -21.78 -7.78 -2.46
C ARG A 398 -23.15 -8.19 -3.01
N LEU A 399 -23.71 -7.41 -3.92
CA LEU A 399 -25.04 -7.65 -4.49
C LEU A 399 -25.00 -8.14 -5.95
N GLY A 400 -23.96 -7.77 -6.70
CA GLY A 400 -23.89 -8.00 -8.15
C GLY A 400 -23.88 -9.48 -8.54
N ASP A 401 -23.15 -10.31 -7.80
CA ASP A 401 -23.12 -11.77 -7.99
C ASP A 401 -24.52 -12.38 -7.78
N LYS A 402 -25.21 -11.99 -6.71
CA LYS A 402 -26.54 -12.50 -6.36
C LYS A 402 -27.59 -12.11 -7.38
N PHE A 403 -27.51 -10.88 -7.89
CA PHE A 403 -28.38 -10.42 -8.96
C PHE A 403 -28.21 -11.28 -10.23
N ILE A 404 -26.97 -11.45 -10.69
CA ILE A 404 -26.66 -12.24 -11.89
C ILE A 404 -27.10 -13.70 -11.72
N PHE A 405 -26.75 -14.34 -10.61
CA PHE A 405 -27.08 -15.74 -10.38
C PHE A 405 -28.58 -15.98 -10.17
N SER A 406 -29.29 -15.08 -9.50
CA SER A 406 -30.74 -15.22 -9.32
C SER A 406 -31.47 -15.11 -10.66
N LEU A 407 -31.04 -14.20 -11.54
CA LEU A 407 -31.58 -14.07 -12.89
C LEU A 407 -31.29 -15.33 -13.73
N LEU A 408 -30.09 -15.89 -13.60
CA LEU A 408 -29.71 -17.15 -14.26
C LEU A 408 -30.62 -18.30 -13.79
N PHE A 409 -30.76 -18.51 -12.48
CA PHE A 409 -31.63 -19.57 -11.95
C PHE A 409 -33.09 -19.39 -12.36
N PHE A 410 -33.59 -18.16 -12.25
CA PHE A 410 -34.94 -17.78 -12.67
C PHE A 410 -35.23 -18.15 -14.12
N THR A 411 -34.30 -17.85 -15.04
CA THR A 411 -34.50 -18.09 -16.48
C THR A 411 -34.28 -19.54 -16.89
N VAL A 412 -33.24 -20.19 -16.36
CA VAL A 412 -32.85 -21.55 -16.78
C VAL A 412 -33.74 -22.63 -16.14
N TYR A 413 -34.16 -22.43 -14.89
CA TYR A 413 -34.90 -23.44 -14.11
C TYR A 413 -36.38 -23.09 -13.93
N TRP A 414 -36.92 -22.21 -14.77
CA TRP A 414 -38.32 -21.79 -14.70
C TRP A 414 -39.28 -22.99 -14.72
N GLY A 415 -40.03 -23.18 -13.64
CA GLY A 415 -40.99 -24.26 -13.47
C GLY A 415 -40.41 -25.68 -13.37
N LYS A 416 -39.08 -25.84 -13.36
CA LYS A 416 -38.42 -27.17 -13.33
C LYS A 416 -38.53 -27.87 -11.97
N GLY A 417 -38.76 -27.15 -10.89
CA GLY A 417 -38.99 -27.76 -9.57
C GLY A 417 -40.28 -28.59 -9.50
N ALA A 418 -41.29 -28.27 -10.32
CA ALA A 418 -42.57 -28.99 -10.35
C ALA A 418 -42.51 -30.33 -11.10
N ASP A 419 -41.43 -30.59 -11.85
CA ASP A 419 -41.26 -31.79 -12.67
C ASP A 419 -40.44 -32.84 -11.89
N LEU A 420 -41.08 -33.91 -11.44
CA LEU A 420 -40.47 -34.96 -10.62
C LEU A 420 -39.94 -36.16 -11.45
N LEU A 421 -39.79 -36.00 -12.77
CA LEU A 421 -39.16 -37.03 -13.61
C LEU A 421 -37.71 -37.29 -13.17
N ALA A 422 -37.27 -38.56 -13.18
CA ALA A 422 -35.94 -38.97 -12.71
C ALA A 422 -34.78 -38.18 -13.37
N ASP A 423 -34.86 -37.92 -14.68
CA ASP A 423 -33.85 -37.11 -15.39
C ASP A 423 -33.80 -35.66 -14.89
N ASN A 424 -34.94 -35.12 -14.45
CA ASN A 424 -35.03 -33.75 -13.95
C ASN A 424 -34.61 -33.64 -12.47
N VAL A 425 -34.76 -34.69 -11.67
CA VAL A 425 -34.27 -34.75 -10.28
C VAL A 425 -32.78 -34.45 -10.21
N VAL A 426 -31.98 -35.01 -11.12
CA VAL A 426 -30.53 -34.73 -11.17
C VAL A 426 -30.27 -33.24 -11.46
N ASN A 427 -31.05 -32.63 -12.37
CA ASN A 427 -30.95 -31.21 -12.69
C ASN A 427 -31.30 -30.32 -11.50
N VAL A 428 -32.41 -30.61 -10.80
CA VAL A 428 -32.83 -29.86 -9.61
C VAL A 428 -31.85 -30.05 -8.45
N SER A 429 -31.33 -31.26 -8.26
CA SER A 429 -30.31 -31.56 -7.24
C SER A 429 -28.99 -30.81 -7.50
N GLY A 430 -28.56 -30.75 -8.76
CA GLY A 430 -27.41 -29.97 -9.20
C GLY A 430 -27.60 -28.47 -9.02
N MET A 431 -28.80 -27.96 -9.30
CA MET A 431 -29.15 -26.56 -9.05
C MET A 431 -29.12 -26.23 -7.54
N LEU A 432 -29.68 -27.07 -6.68
CA LEU A 432 -29.63 -26.89 -5.23
C LEU A 432 -28.19 -26.88 -4.72
N LEU A 433 -27.30 -27.68 -5.32
CA LEU A 433 -25.87 -27.62 -5.01
C LEU A 433 -25.27 -26.28 -5.45
N MET A 434 -25.56 -25.81 -6.67
CA MET A 434 -25.08 -24.52 -7.15
C MET A 434 -25.59 -23.36 -6.29
N TRP A 435 -26.83 -23.43 -5.80
CA TRP A 435 -27.40 -22.44 -4.88
C TRP A 435 -26.59 -22.30 -3.58
N VAL A 436 -26.01 -23.39 -3.09
CA VAL A 436 -25.15 -23.42 -1.89
C VAL A 436 -23.70 -23.05 -2.20
N ILE A 437 -23.17 -23.46 -3.34
CA ILE A 437 -21.77 -23.23 -3.73
C ILE A 437 -21.52 -21.75 -4.09
N LEU A 438 -22.42 -21.12 -4.82
CA LEU A 438 -22.20 -19.77 -5.37
C LEU A 438 -21.94 -18.71 -4.28
N PRO A 439 -22.67 -18.67 -3.15
CA PRO A 439 -22.35 -17.79 -2.02
C PRO A 439 -20.94 -18.01 -1.45
N ALA A 440 -20.47 -19.26 -1.44
CA ALA A 440 -19.17 -19.61 -0.89
C ALA A 440 -18.01 -19.10 -1.77
N PHE A 441 -18.16 -19.12 -3.10
CA PHE A 441 -17.23 -18.46 -4.01
C PHE A 441 -17.38 -16.94 -4.00
N GLY A 442 -18.63 -16.44 -3.96
CA GLY A 442 -18.94 -15.01 -3.86
C GLY A 442 -18.35 -14.36 -2.61
N ALA A 443 -18.04 -15.15 -1.58
CA ALA A 443 -17.34 -14.69 -0.38
C ALA A 443 -15.95 -14.07 -0.65
N ALA A 444 -15.34 -14.34 -1.82
CA ALA A 444 -14.10 -13.69 -2.24
C ALA A 444 -14.22 -12.16 -2.33
N SER A 445 -15.41 -11.64 -2.63
CA SER A 445 -15.68 -10.19 -2.68
C SER A 445 -15.51 -9.48 -1.33
N TYR A 446 -15.47 -10.23 -0.23
CA TYR A 446 -15.33 -9.70 1.13
C TYR A 446 -13.86 -9.62 1.59
N ILE A 447 -12.94 -10.33 0.92
CA ILE A 447 -11.50 -10.34 1.26
C ILE A 447 -10.89 -8.92 1.32
N PRO A 448 -11.13 -8.03 0.33
CA PRO A 448 -10.51 -6.70 0.33
C PRO A 448 -10.85 -5.87 1.57
N ALA A 449 -12.04 -6.05 2.16
CA ALA A 449 -12.49 -5.27 3.31
C ALA A 449 -11.60 -5.43 4.55
N ILE A 450 -10.99 -6.61 4.77
CA ILE A 450 -10.06 -6.84 5.89
C ILE A 450 -8.61 -6.52 5.51
N VAL A 451 -8.18 -6.88 4.30
CA VAL A 451 -6.78 -6.72 3.91
C VAL A 451 -6.43 -5.24 3.70
N LEU A 452 -7.32 -4.45 3.07
CA LEU A 452 -7.09 -3.03 2.82
C LEU A 452 -7.22 -2.17 4.07
N GLU A 453 -8.13 -2.53 5.00
CA GLU A 453 -8.31 -1.79 6.26
C GLU A 453 -7.26 -2.15 7.33
N ARG A 454 -6.42 -3.17 7.11
CA ARG A 454 -5.43 -3.65 8.10
C ARG A 454 -4.52 -2.55 8.65
N PRO A 455 -3.90 -1.67 7.83
CA PRO A 455 -3.05 -0.59 8.35
C PRO A 455 -3.81 0.35 9.29
N LEU A 456 -5.04 0.74 8.89
CA LEU A 456 -5.91 1.60 9.70
C LEU A 456 -6.29 0.92 11.01
N PHE A 457 -6.67 -0.36 10.96
CA PHE A 457 -7.01 -1.15 12.16
C PHE A 457 -5.84 -1.20 13.14
N VAL A 458 -4.61 -1.44 12.66
CA VAL A 458 -3.41 -1.50 13.51
C VAL A 458 -3.13 -0.15 14.16
N ARG A 459 -3.22 0.95 13.40
CA ARG A 459 -3.07 2.31 13.95
C ARG A 459 -4.07 2.58 15.07
N GLU A 460 -5.36 2.40 14.80
CA GLU A 460 -6.42 2.68 15.78
C GLU A 460 -6.35 1.78 17.01
N ARG A 461 -5.88 0.55 16.83
CA ARG A 461 -5.62 -0.37 17.94
C ARG A 461 -4.42 0.06 18.77
N ASN A 462 -3.38 0.59 18.13
CA ASN A 462 -2.22 1.16 18.81
C ASN A 462 -2.57 2.46 19.54
N ASP A 463 -3.56 3.21 19.09
CA ASP A 463 -4.07 4.41 19.77
C ASP A 463 -5.17 4.12 20.81
N GLY A 464 -5.53 2.84 20.99
CA GLY A 464 -6.48 2.41 22.02
C GLY A 464 -7.94 2.87 21.78
N LEU A 465 -8.36 3.06 20.53
CA LEU A 465 -9.73 3.49 20.20
C LEU A 465 -10.77 2.42 20.57
N TYR A 466 -10.48 1.15 20.30
CA TYR A 466 -11.38 0.03 20.58
C TYR A 466 -10.63 -1.30 20.76
N ARG A 467 -11.36 -2.33 21.16
CA ARG A 467 -10.86 -3.71 21.29
C ARG A 467 -11.05 -4.50 19.99
N VAL A 468 -10.25 -5.54 19.81
CA VAL A 468 -10.34 -6.44 18.63
C VAL A 468 -11.74 -7.02 18.48
N ILE A 469 -12.34 -7.49 19.59
CA ILE A 469 -13.70 -8.05 19.57
C ILE A 469 -14.75 -7.02 19.13
N THR A 470 -14.64 -5.77 19.57
CA THR A 470 -15.56 -4.68 19.18
C THR A 470 -15.52 -4.45 17.67
N TYR A 471 -14.33 -4.43 17.08
CA TYR A 471 -14.15 -4.30 15.64
C TYR A 471 -14.72 -5.50 14.87
N LEU A 472 -14.42 -6.73 15.32
CA LEU A 472 -14.93 -7.94 14.66
C LEU A 472 -16.45 -8.03 14.73
N CYS A 473 -17.07 -7.66 15.86
CA CYS A 473 -18.52 -7.59 15.97
C CYS A 473 -19.10 -6.52 15.04
N ALA A 474 -18.49 -5.33 14.95
CA ALA A 474 -18.94 -4.28 14.04
C ALA A 474 -18.90 -4.76 12.58
N LYS A 475 -17.80 -5.39 12.15
CA LYS A 475 -17.67 -5.97 10.80
C LYS A 475 -18.64 -7.11 10.55
N THR A 476 -18.88 -7.97 11.54
CA THR A 476 -19.88 -9.05 11.41
C THR A 476 -21.28 -8.49 11.18
N ILE A 477 -21.68 -7.46 11.93
CA ILE A 477 -22.99 -6.81 11.80
C ILE A 477 -23.11 -6.08 10.45
N GLU A 478 -22.04 -5.40 10.01
CA GLU A 478 -21.96 -4.72 8.71
C GLU A 478 -22.17 -5.69 7.53
N GLU A 479 -21.59 -6.89 7.58
CA GLU A 479 -21.79 -7.83 6.47
C GLU A 479 -23.11 -8.60 6.58
N LEU A 480 -23.50 -9.00 7.79
CA LEU A 480 -24.72 -9.78 8.01
C LEU A 480 -25.98 -8.95 7.71
N GLY A 481 -25.96 -7.64 7.99
CA GLY A 481 -27.08 -6.74 7.68
C GLY A 481 -27.41 -6.73 6.19
N ILE A 482 -26.41 -6.62 5.32
CA ILE A 482 -26.60 -6.71 3.85
C ILE A 482 -26.96 -8.13 3.44
N ALA A 483 -26.28 -9.14 4.00
CA ALA A 483 -26.51 -10.55 3.64
C ALA A 483 -27.95 -10.99 3.92
N ILE A 484 -28.56 -10.57 5.03
CA ILE A 484 -29.96 -10.87 5.37
C ILE A 484 -30.91 -10.28 4.31
N ILE A 485 -30.76 -8.99 4.00
CA ILE A 485 -31.64 -8.30 3.03
C ILE A 485 -31.47 -8.90 1.64
N ALA A 486 -30.22 -9.08 1.19
CA ALA A 486 -29.91 -9.64 -0.12
C ALA A 486 -30.41 -11.08 -0.25
N SER A 487 -30.11 -11.95 0.71
CA SER A 487 -30.58 -13.34 0.69
C SER A 487 -32.10 -13.45 0.65
N LEU A 488 -32.82 -12.59 1.39
CA LEU A 488 -34.27 -12.60 1.39
C LEU A 488 -34.84 -12.23 0.02
N ILE A 489 -34.35 -11.15 -0.59
CA ILE A 489 -34.79 -10.70 -1.91
C ILE A 489 -34.51 -11.77 -2.97
N PHE A 490 -33.27 -12.24 -3.04
CA PHE A 490 -32.82 -13.13 -4.11
C PHE A 490 -33.34 -14.56 -3.95
N SER A 491 -33.52 -15.05 -2.74
CA SER A 491 -34.18 -16.35 -2.52
C SER A 491 -35.63 -16.35 -2.99
N ASN A 492 -36.38 -15.25 -2.84
CA ASN A 492 -37.75 -15.15 -3.38
C ASN A 492 -37.77 -15.21 -4.91
N VAL A 493 -36.83 -14.54 -5.57
CA VAL A 493 -36.71 -14.52 -7.04
C VAL A 493 -36.41 -15.91 -7.60
N VAL A 494 -35.76 -16.78 -6.83
CA VAL A 494 -35.45 -18.15 -7.27
C VAL A 494 -36.52 -19.13 -6.83
N PHE A 495 -36.99 -19.06 -5.58
CA PHE A 495 -37.79 -20.12 -4.98
C PHE A 495 -39.14 -20.32 -5.67
N TRP A 496 -39.91 -19.25 -5.86
CA TRP A 496 -41.25 -19.33 -6.44
C TRP A 496 -41.24 -19.62 -7.94
N PRO A 497 -40.40 -18.98 -8.76
CA PRO A 497 -40.36 -19.22 -10.20
C PRO A 497 -39.90 -20.62 -10.59
N VAL A 498 -39.00 -21.20 -9.82
CA VAL A 498 -38.56 -22.59 -10.03
C VAL A 498 -39.64 -23.58 -9.60
N LYS A 499 -40.54 -23.20 -8.69
CA LYS A 499 -41.62 -24.03 -8.12
C LYS A 499 -41.10 -25.19 -7.26
N PHE A 500 -40.25 -24.88 -6.28
CA PHE A 500 -39.82 -25.87 -5.28
C PHE A 500 -40.98 -26.35 -4.40
N HIS A 501 -40.91 -27.61 -3.98
CA HIS A 501 -41.90 -28.22 -3.08
C HIS A 501 -41.56 -28.07 -1.60
N GLY A 502 -40.28 -27.83 -1.27
CA GLY A 502 -39.83 -27.68 0.12
C GLY A 502 -40.35 -26.43 0.83
N GLN A 503 -39.99 -26.26 2.10
CA GLN A 503 -40.35 -25.06 2.86
C GLN A 503 -39.42 -23.89 2.49
N TYR A 504 -40.02 -22.73 2.17
CA TYR A 504 -39.27 -21.51 1.81
C TYR A 504 -38.36 -21.01 2.94
N VAL A 505 -38.84 -21.02 4.19
CA VAL A 505 -38.06 -20.51 5.33
C VAL A 505 -36.77 -21.30 5.52
N ILE A 506 -36.82 -22.62 5.40
CA ILE A 506 -35.65 -23.51 5.46
C ILE A 506 -34.71 -23.22 4.28
N PHE A 507 -35.25 -23.09 3.06
CA PHE A 507 -34.47 -22.76 1.86
C PHE A 507 -33.68 -21.44 2.00
N TRP A 508 -34.36 -20.38 2.46
CA TRP A 508 -33.74 -19.07 2.70
C TRP A 508 -32.73 -19.11 3.85
N LEU A 509 -33.08 -19.73 4.98
CA LEU A 509 -32.22 -19.79 6.16
C LEU A 509 -30.92 -20.57 5.86
N LEU A 510 -31.00 -21.68 5.12
CA LEU A 510 -29.82 -22.45 4.72
C LEU A 510 -28.90 -21.67 3.78
N TYR A 511 -29.48 -20.88 2.86
CA TYR A 511 -28.70 -19.97 2.02
C TYR A 511 -28.01 -18.88 2.84
N LEU A 512 -28.74 -18.24 3.77
CA LEU A 512 -28.19 -17.22 4.66
C LEU A 512 -27.06 -17.78 5.53
N CYS A 513 -27.24 -18.95 6.14
CA CYS A 513 -26.22 -19.62 6.95
C CYS A 513 -24.98 -19.98 6.14
N THR A 514 -25.16 -20.47 4.91
CA THR A 514 -24.06 -20.76 3.98
C THR A 514 -23.29 -19.50 3.61
N LEU A 515 -23.99 -18.43 3.24
CA LEU A 515 -23.41 -17.14 2.91
C LEU A 515 -22.64 -16.55 4.11
N ALA A 516 -23.25 -16.52 5.30
CA ALA A 516 -22.62 -16.04 6.52
C ALA A 516 -21.35 -16.84 6.87
N THR A 517 -21.40 -18.16 6.74
CA THR A 517 -20.23 -19.04 6.96
C THR A 517 -19.14 -18.77 5.91
N GLY A 518 -19.51 -18.61 4.64
CA GLY A 518 -18.58 -18.25 3.57
C GLY A 518 -17.86 -16.92 3.82
N ILE A 519 -18.59 -15.88 4.22
CA ILE A 519 -18.02 -14.56 4.57
C ILE A 519 -16.99 -14.70 5.71
N MET A 520 -17.31 -15.48 6.74
CA MET A 520 -16.39 -15.71 7.86
C MET A 520 -15.13 -16.46 7.45
N VAL A 521 -15.26 -17.47 6.58
CA VAL A 521 -14.10 -18.19 6.02
C VAL A 521 -13.24 -17.24 5.19
N ALA A 522 -13.85 -16.38 4.37
CA ALA A 522 -13.13 -15.38 3.59
C ALA A 522 -12.37 -14.40 4.49
N TYR A 523 -12.98 -13.92 5.57
CA TYR A 523 -12.30 -13.08 6.56
C TYR A 523 -11.18 -13.80 7.31
N PHE A 524 -11.35 -15.08 7.63
CA PHE A 524 -10.29 -15.89 8.24
C PHE A 524 -9.08 -16.02 7.30
N VAL A 525 -9.33 -16.36 6.03
CA VAL A 525 -8.29 -16.45 5.00
C VAL A 525 -7.63 -15.09 4.80
N ALA A 526 -8.40 -14.00 4.75
CA ALA A 526 -7.89 -12.63 4.63
C ALA A 526 -7.02 -12.22 5.83
N ALA A 527 -7.40 -12.61 7.05
CA ALA A 527 -6.63 -12.31 8.27
C ALA A 527 -5.29 -13.05 8.32
N LEU A 528 -5.25 -14.31 7.85
CA LEU A 528 -4.01 -15.11 7.79
C LEU A 528 -3.11 -14.72 6.61
N SER A 529 -3.70 -14.21 5.53
CA SER A 529 -2.96 -13.93 4.31
C SER A 529 -2.11 -12.66 4.44
N PRO A 530 -0.88 -12.66 3.88
CA PRO A 530 -0.02 -11.48 3.88
C PRO A 530 -0.53 -10.39 2.93
N ASN A 531 -1.21 -10.77 1.85
CA ASN A 531 -1.73 -9.89 0.81
C ASN A 531 -3.03 -10.45 0.20
N ILE A 532 -3.67 -9.67 -0.67
CA ILE A 532 -4.93 -10.03 -1.33
C ILE A 532 -4.75 -11.19 -2.31
N ASP A 533 -3.63 -11.22 -3.04
CA ASP A 533 -3.38 -12.23 -4.07
C ASP A 533 -3.34 -13.65 -3.48
N VAL A 534 -2.64 -13.82 -2.35
CA VAL A 534 -2.59 -15.10 -1.62
C VAL A 534 -3.98 -15.48 -1.11
N ALA A 535 -4.75 -14.52 -0.59
CA ALA A 535 -6.11 -14.79 -0.10
C ALA A 535 -7.06 -15.24 -1.23
N ASN A 536 -7.00 -14.56 -2.37
CA ASN A 536 -7.80 -14.87 -3.57
C ASN A 536 -7.39 -16.20 -4.22
N ALA A 537 -6.14 -16.64 -4.05
CA ALA A 537 -5.73 -17.97 -4.48
C ALA A 537 -6.17 -19.06 -3.49
N ALA A 538 -6.11 -18.78 -2.17
CA ALA A 538 -6.38 -19.78 -1.14
C ALA A 538 -7.87 -20.12 -0.98
N LEU A 539 -8.75 -19.11 -1.02
CA LEU A 539 -10.19 -19.31 -0.77
C LEU A 539 -10.85 -20.22 -1.82
N PRO A 540 -10.70 -19.99 -3.15
CA PRO A 540 -11.29 -20.87 -4.16
C PRO A 540 -10.74 -22.29 -4.10
N CYS A 541 -9.45 -22.48 -3.78
CA CYS A 541 -8.87 -23.81 -3.59
C CYS A 541 -9.55 -24.57 -2.45
N TYR A 542 -9.79 -23.89 -1.33
CA TYR A 542 -10.51 -24.47 -0.19
C TYR A 542 -11.97 -24.81 -0.56
N ILE A 543 -12.71 -23.87 -1.16
CA ILE A 543 -14.09 -24.09 -1.58
C ILE A 543 -14.20 -25.22 -2.60
N THR A 544 -13.31 -25.29 -3.60
CA THR A 544 -13.30 -26.36 -4.61
C THR A 544 -13.15 -27.73 -3.98
N THR A 545 -12.30 -27.85 -2.95
CA THR A 545 -12.15 -29.11 -2.23
C THR A 545 -13.45 -29.49 -1.50
N LEU A 546 -14.16 -28.53 -0.89
CA LEU A 546 -15.47 -28.77 -0.26
C LEU A 546 -16.53 -29.27 -1.25
N ILE A 547 -16.47 -28.87 -2.52
CA ILE A 547 -17.44 -29.28 -3.54
C ILE A 547 -17.33 -30.77 -3.85
N PHE A 548 -16.11 -31.31 -3.99
CA PHE A 548 -15.91 -32.73 -4.26
C PHE A 548 -16.54 -33.63 -3.19
N PHE A 549 -16.44 -33.23 -1.92
CA PHE A 549 -16.97 -33.99 -0.78
C PHE A 549 -18.37 -33.53 -0.34
N SER A 550 -19.10 -32.77 -1.18
CA SER A 550 -20.44 -32.25 -0.85
C SER A 550 -21.53 -33.33 -0.83
N GLY A 551 -21.35 -34.42 -1.59
CA GLY A 551 -22.29 -35.54 -1.65
C GLY A 551 -22.90 -35.79 -3.04
N LEU A 552 -22.87 -34.78 -3.93
CA LEU A 552 -23.38 -34.91 -5.30
C LEU A 552 -22.34 -35.49 -6.28
N LEU A 553 -21.12 -34.93 -6.30
CA LEU A 553 -20.04 -35.38 -7.21
C LEU A 553 -19.44 -36.72 -6.76
N ILE A 554 -19.14 -36.81 -5.47
CA ILE A 554 -18.72 -38.06 -4.81
C ILE A 554 -19.76 -38.34 -3.73
N ARG A 555 -20.46 -39.47 -3.87
CA ARG A 555 -21.45 -39.90 -2.87
C ARG A 555 -20.75 -40.23 -1.56
N TRP A 556 -21.41 -39.94 -0.44
CA TRP A 556 -20.78 -40.10 0.89
C TRP A 556 -20.39 -41.54 1.22
N SER A 557 -21.11 -42.53 0.69
CA SER A 557 -20.78 -43.95 0.80
C SER A 557 -19.54 -44.37 0.01
N GLN A 558 -19.14 -43.59 -1.00
CA GLN A 558 -18.00 -43.87 -1.87
C GLN A 558 -16.73 -43.13 -1.45
N ILE A 559 -16.78 -42.32 -0.39
CA ILE A 559 -15.59 -41.63 0.13
C ILE A 559 -14.69 -42.65 0.85
N PRO A 560 -13.39 -42.75 0.49
CA PRO A 560 -12.46 -43.63 1.21
C PRO A 560 -12.35 -43.27 2.70
N ASP A 561 -12.19 -44.28 3.57
CA ASP A 561 -12.18 -44.12 5.03
C ASP A 561 -11.19 -43.04 5.52
N TRP A 562 -10.01 -42.93 4.91
CA TRP A 562 -9.00 -41.94 5.29
C TRP A 562 -9.35 -40.50 4.90
N TRP A 563 -10.31 -40.29 3.98
CA TRP A 563 -10.89 -38.98 3.64
C TRP A 563 -12.25 -38.74 4.28
N TYR A 564 -12.85 -39.74 4.94
CA TYR A 564 -14.20 -39.64 5.50
C TYR A 564 -14.36 -38.49 6.50
N TRP A 565 -13.30 -38.16 7.24
CA TRP A 565 -13.31 -37.04 8.20
C TRP A 565 -13.61 -35.68 7.56
N TYR A 566 -13.30 -35.52 6.27
CA TYR A 566 -13.50 -34.28 5.53
C TYR A 566 -14.99 -33.91 5.41
N ARG A 567 -15.88 -34.90 5.45
CA ARG A 567 -17.33 -34.69 5.52
C ARG A 567 -17.74 -33.84 6.72
N TYR A 568 -17.13 -34.05 7.89
CA TYR A 568 -17.52 -33.34 9.13
C TYR A 568 -17.16 -31.85 9.14
N ILE A 569 -16.20 -31.44 8.32
CA ILE A 569 -15.82 -30.03 8.20
C ILE A 569 -16.51 -29.33 7.03
N ASN A 570 -17.23 -30.08 6.19
CA ASN A 570 -17.81 -29.59 4.95
C ASN A 570 -19.19 -28.96 5.14
N PHE A 571 -19.21 -27.64 5.40
CA PHE A 571 -20.46 -26.90 5.56
C PHE A 571 -21.32 -26.85 4.28
N LEU A 572 -20.73 -26.96 3.09
CA LEU A 572 -21.48 -27.00 1.82
C LEU A 572 -22.24 -28.32 1.67
N GLY A 573 -21.62 -29.43 2.05
CA GLY A 573 -22.28 -30.74 2.04
C GLY A 573 -23.47 -30.81 3.00
N TYR A 574 -23.34 -30.21 4.19
CA TYR A 574 -24.45 -30.11 5.14
C TYR A 574 -25.60 -29.24 4.62
N ALA A 575 -25.30 -28.07 4.05
CA ALA A 575 -26.32 -27.18 3.49
C ALA A 575 -27.03 -27.80 2.29
N TRP A 576 -26.28 -28.45 1.39
CA TRP A 576 -26.86 -29.15 0.24
C TRP A 576 -27.74 -30.33 0.69
N GLY A 577 -27.24 -31.20 1.58
CA GLY A 577 -28.02 -32.31 2.11
C GLY A 577 -29.31 -31.86 2.80
N ALA A 578 -29.26 -30.75 3.54
CA ALA A 578 -30.46 -30.17 4.17
C ALA A 578 -31.46 -29.62 3.13
N LEU A 579 -31.00 -29.02 2.04
CA LEU A 579 -31.88 -28.60 0.93
C LEU A 579 -32.51 -29.78 0.20
N MET A 580 -31.76 -30.87 -0.01
CA MET A 580 -32.27 -32.11 -0.60
C MET A 580 -33.38 -32.72 0.27
N ILE A 581 -33.18 -32.76 1.60
CA ILE A 581 -34.20 -33.21 2.54
C ILE A 581 -35.41 -32.27 2.54
N ASN A 582 -35.20 -30.96 2.47
CA ASN A 582 -36.30 -30.00 2.39
C ASN A 582 -37.16 -30.20 1.13
N GLU A 583 -36.53 -30.44 -0.02
CA GLU A 583 -37.23 -30.59 -1.30
C GLU A 583 -37.94 -31.95 -1.41
N TYR A 584 -37.21 -33.05 -1.19
CA TYR A 584 -37.70 -34.41 -1.43
C TYR A 584 -38.19 -35.16 -0.19
N GLY A 585 -38.06 -34.57 1.01
CA GLY A 585 -38.51 -35.16 2.27
C GLY A 585 -40.02 -35.11 2.50
N ASP A 586 -40.45 -35.51 3.70
CA ASP A 586 -41.85 -35.48 4.17
C ASP A 586 -42.88 -36.13 3.22
N GLY A 587 -42.59 -37.37 2.79
CA GLY A 587 -43.52 -38.16 1.96
C GLY A 587 -43.54 -37.76 0.49
N ARG A 588 -42.66 -36.86 0.06
CA ARG A 588 -42.40 -36.51 -1.35
C ARG A 588 -41.24 -37.32 -1.96
N ASP A 589 -40.87 -38.41 -1.31
CA ASP A 589 -39.80 -39.30 -1.75
C ASP A 589 -40.38 -40.35 -2.70
N PHE A 590 -39.83 -40.44 -3.91
CA PHE A 590 -40.34 -41.32 -4.96
C PHE A 590 -39.25 -42.26 -5.48
N PRO A 591 -39.62 -43.40 -6.10
CA PRO A 591 -38.64 -44.34 -6.65
C PRO A 591 -37.80 -43.64 -7.72
N PHE A 592 -36.49 -43.59 -7.51
CA PHE A 592 -35.57 -42.85 -8.36
C PHE A 592 -34.83 -43.77 -9.34
N LEU A 593 -34.11 -44.77 -8.81
CA LEU A 593 -33.34 -45.72 -9.61
C LEU A 593 -33.41 -47.13 -9.02
N TYR A 594 -33.44 -48.13 -9.89
CA TYR A 594 -33.30 -49.53 -9.48
C TYR A 594 -31.81 -49.85 -9.31
N ASP A 595 -31.42 -50.23 -8.11
CA ASP A 595 -30.07 -50.70 -7.83
C ASP A 595 -30.00 -52.22 -8.07
N SER A 596 -29.24 -52.61 -9.10
CA SER A 596 -29.04 -54.02 -9.45
C SER A 596 -28.22 -54.79 -8.41
N GLU A 597 -27.39 -54.12 -7.61
CA GLU A 597 -26.59 -54.76 -6.55
C GLU A 597 -27.40 -54.97 -5.28
N ALA A 598 -28.25 -54.01 -4.90
CA ALA A 598 -29.13 -54.10 -3.73
C ALA A 598 -30.48 -54.78 -4.01
N ASN A 599 -30.81 -55.03 -5.29
CA ASN A 599 -32.07 -55.61 -5.76
C ASN A 599 -33.31 -54.86 -5.21
N ALA A 600 -33.20 -53.54 -5.13
CA ALA A 600 -34.22 -52.65 -4.55
C ALA A 600 -34.32 -51.35 -5.36
N THR A 601 -35.51 -50.75 -5.37
CA THR A 601 -35.71 -49.39 -5.88
C THR A 601 -35.27 -48.40 -4.81
N LEU A 602 -34.20 -47.66 -5.08
CA LEU A 602 -33.71 -46.60 -4.19
C LEU A 602 -34.53 -45.33 -4.41
N THR A 603 -34.87 -44.68 -3.30
CA THR A 603 -35.39 -43.32 -3.28
C THR A 603 -34.30 -42.29 -3.61
N VAL A 604 -34.68 -41.03 -3.84
CA VAL A 604 -33.71 -39.96 -4.17
C VAL A 604 -32.73 -39.75 -3.00
N LEU A 605 -33.26 -39.75 -1.77
CA LEU A 605 -32.47 -39.55 -0.56
C LEU A 605 -31.52 -40.75 -0.32
N GLU A 606 -31.99 -41.97 -0.62
CA GLU A 606 -31.20 -43.20 -0.43
C GLU A 606 -30.04 -43.29 -1.42
N TYR A 607 -30.32 -42.92 -2.66
CA TYR A 607 -29.30 -42.87 -3.70
C TYR A 607 -28.11 -41.96 -3.33
N PHE A 608 -28.39 -40.81 -2.72
CA PHE A 608 -27.36 -39.87 -2.25
C PHE A 608 -26.86 -40.14 -0.83
N SER A 609 -27.28 -41.25 -0.20
CA SER A 609 -26.88 -41.65 1.16
C SER A 609 -27.23 -40.61 2.23
N LEU A 610 -28.39 -39.96 2.10
CA LEU A 610 -28.89 -38.93 3.02
C LEU A 610 -29.80 -39.49 4.13
N ASP A 611 -30.27 -40.73 4.00
CA ASP A 611 -31.24 -41.38 4.91
C ASP A 611 -30.65 -41.70 6.26
N GLY A 612 -29.34 -41.97 6.36
CA GLY A 612 -28.68 -42.12 7.65
C GLY A 612 -28.71 -40.85 8.49
N VAL A 613 -28.74 -39.67 7.84
CA VAL A 613 -28.90 -38.37 8.50
C VAL A 613 -30.36 -38.20 8.96
N ILE A 614 -31.31 -38.60 8.11
CA ILE A 614 -32.75 -38.60 8.43
C ILE A 614 -33.08 -39.61 9.53
N LEU A 615 -32.44 -40.78 9.57
CA LEU A 615 -32.63 -41.82 10.57
C LEU A 615 -32.04 -41.40 11.91
N ALA A 616 -30.89 -40.72 11.95
CA ALA A 616 -30.35 -40.11 13.16
C ALA A 616 -31.26 -38.98 13.69
N LEU A 617 -31.88 -38.20 12.79
CA LEU A 617 -32.87 -37.17 13.14
C LEU A 617 -34.22 -37.79 13.58
N ARG A 618 -34.67 -38.89 12.96
CA ARG A 618 -35.91 -39.61 13.28
C ARG A 618 -35.82 -40.47 14.54
N THR A 619 -34.67 -41.09 14.81
CA THR A 619 -34.41 -41.82 16.08
C THR A 619 -34.31 -40.87 17.27
N ALA A 620 -33.85 -39.63 17.05
CA ALA A 620 -34.03 -38.55 18.03
C ALA A 620 -35.51 -38.14 18.17
N GLY A 621 -36.30 -38.19 17.10
CA GLY A 621 -37.74 -37.94 17.08
C GLY A 621 -38.59 -38.99 17.82
N THR A 622 -38.16 -40.27 17.87
CA THR A 622 -38.85 -41.33 18.63
C THR A 622 -38.74 -41.19 20.15
N LEU A 623 -37.91 -40.27 20.65
CA LEU A 623 -37.82 -39.90 22.08
C LEU A 623 -38.75 -38.74 22.48
N GLY A 624 -39.74 -38.39 21.64
CA GLY A 624 -40.89 -37.59 22.08
C GLY A 624 -40.66 -36.07 22.18
N PHE A 625 -39.96 -35.47 21.22
CA PHE A 625 -39.88 -34.00 21.09
C PHE A 625 -40.26 -33.52 19.68
N ASN A 626 -41.56 -33.48 19.40
CA ASN A 626 -42.14 -32.97 18.14
C ASN A 626 -42.06 -31.43 17.96
N LYS A 627 -41.08 -30.75 18.57
CA LYS A 627 -40.81 -29.31 18.36
C LYS A 627 -39.32 -28.92 18.34
N GLU A 628 -38.40 -29.87 18.52
CA GLU A 628 -36.95 -29.58 18.56
C GLU A 628 -36.20 -29.96 17.27
N LEU A 629 -36.89 -30.46 16.23
CA LEU A 629 -36.23 -30.80 14.95
C LEU A 629 -35.78 -29.55 14.18
N ASP A 630 -36.55 -28.45 14.25
CA ASP A 630 -36.13 -27.13 13.76
C ASP A 630 -34.94 -26.59 14.57
N ILE A 631 -34.94 -26.86 15.88
CA ILE A 631 -33.96 -26.36 16.83
C ILE A 631 -32.61 -27.10 16.71
N LEU A 632 -32.55 -28.36 16.26
CA LEU A 632 -31.29 -29.11 16.17
C LEU A 632 -30.49 -28.80 14.89
N ALA A 633 -31.15 -28.57 13.76
CA ALA A 633 -30.49 -28.08 12.54
C ALA A 633 -30.02 -26.63 12.73
N GLU A 634 -30.83 -25.82 13.42
CA GLU A 634 -30.53 -24.45 13.83
C GLU A 634 -29.38 -24.43 14.86
N ARG A 635 -29.38 -25.29 15.88
CA ARG A 635 -28.30 -25.39 16.89
C ARG A 635 -27.03 -26.02 16.34
N ALA A 636 -27.04 -27.03 15.49
CA ALA A 636 -25.80 -27.67 15.04
C ALA A 636 -24.96 -26.75 14.15
N LEU A 637 -25.56 -26.10 13.16
CA LEU A 637 -24.84 -25.17 12.28
C LEU A 637 -24.48 -23.86 13.00
N ILE A 638 -25.39 -23.30 13.81
CA ILE A 638 -25.12 -22.06 14.55
C ILE A 638 -24.16 -22.30 15.71
N ILE A 639 -24.19 -23.45 16.41
CA ILE A 639 -23.20 -23.78 17.46
C ILE A 639 -21.87 -24.16 16.83
N LEU A 640 -21.80 -24.87 15.69
CA LEU A 640 -20.51 -25.12 15.02
C LEU A 640 -19.91 -23.84 14.43
N ALA A 641 -20.74 -22.98 13.84
CA ALA A 641 -20.33 -21.66 13.37
C ALA A 641 -19.95 -20.74 14.54
N LEU A 642 -20.73 -20.68 15.62
CA LEU A 642 -20.45 -19.88 16.84
C LEU A 642 -19.25 -20.43 17.62
N LYS A 643 -19.03 -21.75 17.67
CA LYS A 643 -17.89 -22.37 18.37
C LYS A 643 -16.60 -22.18 17.56
N LYS A 644 -16.67 -22.22 16.22
CA LYS A 644 -15.58 -21.80 15.32
C LYS A 644 -15.37 -20.28 15.35
N TYR A 645 -16.42 -19.48 15.47
CA TYR A 645 -16.42 -18.02 15.64
C TYR A 645 -15.79 -17.60 16.98
N ILE A 646 -16.13 -18.28 18.07
CA ILE A 646 -15.53 -18.09 19.40
C ILE A 646 -14.08 -18.55 19.38
N MET A 647 -13.74 -19.68 18.74
CA MET A 647 -12.33 -20.07 18.55
C MET A 647 -11.55 -19.07 17.70
N PHE A 648 -12.13 -18.51 16.64
CA PHE A 648 -11.51 -17.46 15.82
C PHE A 648 -11.29 -16.17 16.63
N ILE A 649 -12.28 -15.73 17.40
CA ILE A 649 -12.17 -14.59 18.31
C ILE A 649 -11.10 -14.84 19.39
N LEU A 650 -11.07 -16.02 20.00
CA LEU A 650 -10.10 -16.38 21.02
C LEU A 650 -8.67 -16.46 20.45
N CYS A 651 -8.50 -17.02 19.26
CA CYS A 651 -7.21 -17.14 18.57
C CYS A 651 -6.70 -15.78 18.01
N ALA A 652 -7.61 -14.90 17.56
CA ALA A 652 -7.28 -13.53 17.17
C ALA A 652 -7.01 -12.62 18.39
N SER A 653 -7.64 -12.89 19.54
CA SER A 653 -7.44 -12.14 20.78
C SER A 653 -6.17 -12.51 21.54
N SER A 654 -5.61 -13.69 21.31
CA SER A 654 -4.42 -14.19 22.02
C SER A 654 -3.10 -13.61 21.51
N GLY A 655 -3.11 -12.78 20.45
CA GLY A 655 -1.98 -11.90 20.11
C GLY A 655 -0.63 -12.58 19.87
N GLN A 656 -0.61 -13.89 19.62
CA GLN A 656 0.57 -14.57 19.08
C GLN A 656 0.41 -14.65 17.58
N THR A 657 1.03 -13.71 16.88
CA THR A 657 1.36 -13.87 15.46
C THR A 657 2.00 -15.24 15.29
N ALA A 658 1.42 -16.07 14.41
CA ALA A 658 1.94 -17.38 14.05
C ALA A 658 3.33 -17.27 13.41
N SER A 659 4.36 -17.16 14.25
CA SER A 659 5.76 -17.46 13.95
C SER A 659 6.56 -17.80 15.22
N THR A 660 5.88 -18.17 16.30
CA THR A 660 6.49 -18.56 17.58
C THR A 660 6.70 -20.07 17.61
N THR A 661 7.94 -20.53 17.46
CA THR A 661 8.31 -21.85 17.99
C THR A 661 8.35 -21.75 19.52
N PRO A 662 7.77 -22.72 20.25
CA PRO A 662 7.72 -22.65 21.71
C PRO A 662 9.08 -22.99 22.30
N SER A 663 9.64 -22.07 23.09
CA SER A 663 10.71 -22.37 24.04
C SER A 663 10.15 -23.22 25.19
N ARG A 664 10.88 -24.30 25.51
CA ARG A 664 10.61 -25.30 26.54
C ARG A 664 9.89 -24.76 27.79
N MET A 665 8.64 -25.16 27.96
CA MET A 665 8.02 -25.45 29.25
C MET A 665 7.26 -26.77 29.10
N THR A 666 7.63 -27.77 29.91
CA THR A 666 7.02 -29.11 29.91
C THR A 666 5.64 -29.07 30.58
N PRO A 667 4.54 -29.44 29.91
CA PRO A 667 3.25 -29.65 30.57
C PRO A 667 3.02 -31.14 30.86
N SER A 668 2.24 -31.39 31.91
CA SER A 668 1.94 -32.72 32.44
C SER A 668 1.01 -33.54 31.53
N ARG A 669 1.14 -34.86 31.63
CA ARG A 669 0.63 -35.93 30.76
C ARG A 669 -0.90 -35.99 30.57
N ARG A 670 -1.70 -35.07 31.13
CA ARG A 670 -3.17 -35.02 31.00
C ARG A 670 -3.70 -33.99 29.99
N GLN A 671 -2.85 -33.15 29.40
CA GLN A 671 -3.26 -32.18 28.37
C GLN A 671 -2.97 -32.62 26.91
N LEU A 672 -2.31 -33.76 26.72
CA LEU A 672 -1.78 -34.18 25.41
C LEU A 672 -2.80 -34.87 24.47
N ILE A 673 -4.03 -35.14 24.91
CA ILE A 673 -5.05 -35.85 24.10
C ILE A 673 -6.06 -34.89 23.44
N ALA A 674 -6.05 -33.60 23.78
CA ALA A 674 -7.04 -32.63 23.27
C ALA A 674 -6.51 -31.66 22.18
N TRP A 675 -5.25 -31.78 21.74
CA TRP A 675 -4.60 -30.74 20.92
C TRP A 675 -4.03 -31.19 19.56
N THR A 676 -4.44 -32.34 19.02
CA THR A 676 -3.84 -32.89 17.78
C THR A 676 -4.80 -33.28 16.65
N THR A 677 -6.09 -32.93 16.71
CA THR A 677 -7.02 -33.23 15.60
C THR A 677 -7.84 -32.01 15.17
N ALA A 678 -7.25 -31.19 14.30
CA ALA A 678 -7.89 -30.55 13.12
C ALA A 678 -7.12 -29.28 12.71
N ILE A 679 -6.48 -29.39 11.53
CA ILE A 679 -6.01 -28.36 10.57
C ILE A 679 -4.59 -28.76 10.13
N VAL A 680 -4.54 -29.64 9.13
CA VAL A 680 -3.32 -30.02 8.42
C VAL A 680 -3.08 -28.99 7.32
N SER A 681 -1.95 -28.29 7.41
CA SER A 681 -1.30 -27.59 6.30
C SER A 681 -0.86 -28.58 5.22
N PRO A 682 -0.98 -28.28 3.91
CA PRO A 682 -0.12 -28.84 2.90
C PRO A 682 0.99 -27.82 2.60
N ALA A 683 2.10 -27.90 3.34
CA ALA A 683 3.32 -27.16 3.01
C ALA A 683 4.54 -28.03 3.35
N ALA A 684 4.89 -28.95 2.46
CA ALA A 684 6.26 -29.43 2.24
C ALA A 684 6.29 -30.47 1.11
N CYS A 685 6.80 -30.08 -0.06
CA CYS A 685 7.75 -30.88 -0.84
C CYS A 685 8.22 -30.07 -2.05
N LEU A 686 9.43 -29.51 -1.94
CA LEU A 686 10.47 -29.39 -2.99
C LEU A 686 11.59 -28.49 -2.44
N CYS A 687 12.59 -29.12 -1.82
CA CYS A 687 13.89 -28.53 -1.50
C CYS A 687 14.93 -29.16 -2.42
N CYS A 688 15.69 -28.34 -3.15
CA CYS A 688 17.06 -28.67 -3.57
C CYS A 688 17.91 -27.38 -3.56
N PRO A 689 19.20 -27.42 -3.19
CA PRO A 689 19.97 -26.24 -2.79
C PRO A 689 20.87 -25.69 -3.92
N PRO A 690 21.28 -24.39 -3.88
CA PRO A 690 22.41 -23.92 -4.68
C PRO A 690 23.72 -23.75 -3.87
N PRO A 691 24.89 -23.79 -4.53
CA PRO A 691 26.23 -23.80 -3.92
C PRO A 691 26.81 -22.37 -3.63
N PRO A 692 28.02 -22.24 -3.04
CA PRO A 692 28.44 -21.05 -2.31
C PRO A 692 29.44 -20.09 -3.01
N SER A 693 29.58 -18.89 -2.42
CA SER A 693 30.61 -17.83 -2.60
C SER A 693 30.53 -17.01 -3.91
N ILE A 694 30.87 -15.72 -3.99
CA ILE A 694 32.10 -15.01 -3.58
C ILE A 694 31.80 -13.54 -3.25
N ALA A 695 32.52 -12.99 -2.27
CA ALA A 695 32.56 -11.58 -1.91
C ALA A 695 33.46 -10.78 -2.86
N ALA A 696 33.09 -9.53 -3.19
CA ALA A 696 34.03 -8.56 -3.73
C ALA A 696 33.65 -7.13 -3.32
N THR A 697 34.56 -6.54 -2.54
CA THR A 697 34.63 -5.14 -2.12
C THR A 697 35.24 -4.32 -3.26
N VAL A 698 34.62 -3.21 -3.69
CA VAL A 698 35.30 -2.19 -4.51
C VAL A 698 34.80 -0.79 -4.12
N ALA A 699 35.75 0.03 -3.68
CA ALA A 699 35.63 1.47 -3.48
C ALA A 699 35.87 2.23 -4.81
N ALA A 700 35.12 3.32 -5.06
CA ALA A 700 35.50 4.38 -6.01
C ALA A 700 34.61 5.62 -5.76
N ARG A 701 35.15 6.79 -5.37
CA ARG A 701 35.80 7.86 -6.17
C ARG A 701 34.78 8.89 -6.69
N LYS A 702 34.85 10.12 -6.16
CA LYS A 702 34.11 11.32 -6.61
C LYS A 702 34.57 11.77 -8.00
N GLN A 703 33.64 12.21 -8.85
CA GLN A 703 33.82 13.00 -10.08
C GLN A 703 32.48 13.72 -10.45
N PRO A 704 32.50 14.75 -11.34
CA PRO A 704 32.02 16.13 -11.08
C PRO A 704 30.62 16.44 -11.71
N PRO A 705 30.13 17.71 -11.79
CA PRO A 705 28.70 18.03 -11.75
C PRO A 705 27.92 17.84 -13.08
N SER A 706 26.72 17.27 -12.90
CA SER A 706 25.46 17.36 -13.65
C SER A 706 25.45 17.43 -15.19
N LEU A 707 25.19 16.27 -15.80
CA LEU A 707 24.39 16.17 -17.03
C LEU A 707 22.91 16.41 -16.65
N GLN A 708 22.26 17.42 -17.21
CA GLN A 708 20.83 17.69 -16.97
C GLN A 708 19.97 16.51 -17.43
N HIS A 709 19.55 15.69 -16.47
CA HIS A 709 18.81 14.45 -16.66
C HIS A 709 17.29 14.67 -16.60
N TRP A 710 16.51 13.84 -17.31
CA TRP A 710 15.05 13.75 -17.18
C TRP A 710 14.71 12.52 -16.34
N GLU A 711 14.12 12.71 -15.16
CA GLU A 711 13.75 11.61 -14.26
C GLU A 711 12.31 11.14 -14.47
N TYR A 712 12.11 9.82 -14.37
CA TYR A 712 10.79 9.19 -14.33
C TYR A 712 10.15 9.51 -12.98
N GLY A 713 9.17 10.41 -12.97
CA GLY A 713 8.70 11.11 -11.77
C GLY A 713 7.81 10.32 -10.81
N ASN A 714 7.94 8.99 -10.68
CA ASN A 714 7.16 8.27 -9.67
C ASN A 714 7.81 6.95 -9.20
N PRO A 715 8.22 6.83 -7.90
CA PRO A 715 8.82 5.62 -7.33
C PRO A 715 7.83 4.45 -7.12
N GLU A 716 6.53 4.62 -7.41
CA GLU A 716 5.48 3.66 -7.05
C GLU A 716 5.17 2.57 -8.12
N GLY A 717 5.93 2.52 -9.23
CA GLY A 717 5.92 1.42 -10.19
C GLY A 717 4.80 1.42 -11.27
N ILE A 718 4.89 0.45 -12.18
CA ILE A 718 4.15 0.34 -13.46
C ILE A 718 2.61 0.34 -13.31
N SER A 719 2.10 -0.25 -12.23
CA SER A 719 0.65 -0.41 -12.01
C SER A 719 -0.08 0.91 -11.74
N LYS A 720 0.57 1.87 -11.07
CA LYS A 720 -0.02 3.20 -10.80
C LYS A 720 0.09 4.15 -12.00
N TRP A 721 1.04 3.90 -12.89
CA TRP A 721 1.27 4.69 -14.10
C TRP A 721 0.12 4.58 -15.10
N GLN A 722 -0.49 3.39 -15.22
CA GLN A 722 -1.68 3.17 -16.06
C GLN A 722 -2.87 4.02 -15.62
N ALA A 723 -3.01 4.31 -14.31
CA ALA A 723 -4.05 5.16 -13.77
C ALA A 723 -3.73 6.66 -13.96
N LEU A 724 -2.49 7.06 -13.74
CA LEU A 724 -2.05 8.47 -13.76
C LEU A 724 -2.18 9.13 -15.15
N CYS A 725 -2.08 8.35 -16.22
CA CYS A 725 -1.98 8.87 -17.60
C CYS A 725 -3.23 8.62 -18.46
N LYS A 726 -4.33 8.22 -17.83
CA LYS A 726 -5.55 7.76 -18.52
C LYS A 726 -6.44 8.88 -19.07
N THR A 727 -6.19 10.14 -18.70
CA THR A 727 -7.07 11.30 -18.97
C THR A 727 -6.72 12.13 -20.20
N GLY A 728 -5.56 11.91 -20.82
CA GLY A 728 -5.15 12.55 -22.08
C GLY A 728 -5.97 12.12 -23.30
N LYS A 729 -5.74 12.78 -24.44
CA LYS A 729 -6.32 12.40 -25.75
C LYS A 729 -5.26 11.85 -26.71
N SER A 730 -3.97 12.04 -26.44
CA SER A 730 -2.87 11.65 -27.33
C SER A 730 -1.91 10.64 -26.69
N GLN A 731 -2.42 9.67 -25.94
CA GLN A 731 -1.55 8.74 -25.22
C GLN A 731 -0.82 7.75 -26.15
N SER A 732 0.37 7.38 -25.72
CA SER A 732 1.17 6.29 -26.28
C SER A 732 1.29 5.15 -25.25
N PRO A 733 1.48 3.88 -25.67
CA PRO A 733 1.73 3.42 -27.04
C PRO A 733 0.45 3.18 -27.85
N ILE A 734 0.58 3.03 -29.18
CA ILE A 734 -0.53 2.71 -30.11
C ILE A 734 -0.20 1.46 -30.94
N ASP A 735 -1.21 0.87 -31.56
CA ASP A 735 -1.00 -0.11 -32.64
C ASP A 735 -0.63 0.63 -33.94
N ILE A 736 0.46 0.22 -34.58
CA ILE A 736 0.90 0.77 -35.87
C ILE A 736 0.30 -0.09 -37.00
N PRO A 737 -0.73 0.40 -37.72
CA PRO A 737 -1.32 -0.37 -38.80
C PRO A 737 -0.36 -0.42 -39.99
N LEU A 738 -0.06 -1.60 -40.52
CA LEU A 738 0.50 -1.77 -41.86
C LEU A 738 -0.54 -2.53 -42.69
N SER A 739 -0.87 -2.03 -43.88
CA SER A 739 -1.93 -2.59 -44.74
C SER A 739 -1.64 -4.04 -45.16
N GLU A 740 -2.68 -4.88 -45.15
CA GLU A 740 -2.65 -6.26 -45.65
C GLU A 740 -2.14 -6.30 -47.10
N GLY A 741 -0.99 -6.94 -47.29
CA GLY A 741 -0.27 -7.01 -48.57
C GLY A 741 1.24 -7.23 -48.41
N THR A 742 1.80 -6.89 -47.24
CA THR A 742 3.20 -7.21 -46.87
C THR A 742 3.25 -8.33 -45.84
N SER A 743 2.64 -9.49 -46.13
CA SER A 743 2.67 -10.67 -45.27
C SER A 743 3.88 -11.56 -45.57
N SER A 744 5.08 -11.03 -45.34
CA SER A 744 6.28 -11.80 -45.01
C SER A 744 7.37 -10.84 -44.52
N PHE A 745 7.67 -10.88 -43.23
CA PHE A 745 8.76 -10.10 -42.63
C PHE A 745 10.16 -10.64 -42.97
N ASP A 746 10.23 -11.80 -43.64
CA ASP A 746 11.46 -12.42 -44.13
C ASP A 746 11.27 -12.77 -45.63
N ALA A 747 11.66 -11.86 -46.53
CA ALA A 747 12.03 -12.19 -47.91
C ALA A 747 12.82 -11.03 -48.54
N ASP A 748 14.06 -11.29 -48.92
CA ASP A 748 14.69 -10.62 -50.05
C ASP A 748 13.80 -10.84 -51.26
N THR A 749 13.06 -9.82 -51.71
CA THR A 749 12.50 -9.83 -53.05
C THR A 749 12.23 -8.41 -53.53
N THR A 750 12.64 -8.21 -54.77
CA THR A 750 12.56 -7.01 -55.59
C THR A 750 11.14 -6.46 -55.73
N ALA A 751 11.07 -5.13 -55.80
CA ALA A 751 9.90 -4.27 -55.82
C ALA A 751 8.73 -4.70 -56.74
N SER A 752 7.52 -4.39 -56.29
CA SER A 752 6.44 -3.89 -57.14
C SER A 752 5.42 -3.08 -56.31
N SER A 753 4.97 -2.00 -56.93
CA SER A 753 4.14 -0.89 -56.49
C SER A 753 2.80 -1.23 -55.82
N THR A 754 2.44 -0.51 -54.75
CA THR A 754 1.48 0.63 -54.73
C THR A 754 1.09 0.95 -53.28
N ALA A 755 1.76 1.91 -52.67
CA ALA A 755 1.25 2.63 -51.51
C ALA A 755 1.63 4.10 -51.69
N SER A 756 0.64 4.98 -51.67
CA SER A 756 0.76 6.42 -51.85
C SER A 756 1.79 7.00 -50.88
N SER A 757 2.94 7.38 -51.40
CA SER A 757 4.01 8.06 -50.68
C SER A 757 3.56 9.47 -50.27
N SER A 758 3.31 9.70 -48.98
CA SER A 758 3.23 11.06 -48.45
C SER A 758 4.66 11.62 -48.33
N SER A 759 5.10 12.32 -49.37
CA SER A 759 6.44 12.89 -49.58
C SER A 759 6.79 14.08 -48.67
N SER A 760 6.38 14.11 -47.40
CA SER A 760 6.61 15.24 -46.49
C SER A 760 7.54 14.96 -45.30
N LEU A 761 7.91 13.69 -45.07
CA LEU A 761 8.82 13.30 -44.00
C LEU A 761 10.29 13.46 -44.44
N GLY A 762 11.02 14.38 -43.81
CA GLY A 762 12.46 14.56 -44.07
C GLY A 762 13.30 13.34 -43.68
N PRO A 763 14.57 13.26 -44.13
CA PRO A 763 15.42 12.09 -43.89
C PRO A 763 15.73 11.92 -42.39
N LEU A 764 15.43 10.74 -41.84
CA LEU A 764 15.79 10.35 -40.48
C LEU A 764 17.26 9.90 -40.44
N ARG A 765 18.12 10.71 -39.80
CA ARG A 765 19.57 10.44 -39.72
C ARG A 765 20.03 10.38 -38.26
N PHE A 766 20.58 9.24 -37.86
CA PHE A 766 21.24 9.05 -36.57
C PHE A 766 22.74 9.35 -36.71
N GLN A 767 23.21 10.41 -36.06
CA GLN A 767 24.60 10.83 -36.00
C GLN A 767 25.22 10.39 -34.67
N TYR A 768 25.39 9.08 -34.53
CA TYR A 768 25.99 8.49 -33.34
C TYR A 768 27.46 8.13 -33.59
N PRO A 769 28.40 8.63 -32.77
CA PRO A 769 29.76 8.12 -32.69
C PRO A 769 29.82 6.60 -32.56
N THR A 770 30.91 5.99 -33.07
CA THR A 770 31.05 4.53 -33.15
C THR A 770 31.09 3.86 -31.79
N PHE A 771 31.70 4.50 -30.79
CA PHE A 771 31.88 3.95 -29.45
C PHE A 771 31.73 5.01 -28.36
N VAL A 772 31.15 4.60 -27.22
CA VAL A 772 30.93 5.44 -26.02
C VAL A 772 31.50 4.72 -24.81
N LYS A 773 32.33 5.41 -24.02
CA LYS A 773 32.86 4.89 -22.75
C LYS A 773 32.90 5.95 -21.66
N GLU A 774 33.35 7.16 -21.98
CA GLU A 774 33.45 8.26 -21.02
C GLU A 774 32.15 9.07 -20.96
N GLY A 775 31.71 9.41 -19.75
CA GLY A 775 30.54 10.27 -19.50
C GLY A 775 29.17 9.60 -19.53
N ALA A 776 29.05 8.34 -19.99
CA ALA A 776 27.78 7.60 -19.95
C ALA A 776 27.57 6.89 -18.60
N THR A 777 26.38 7.04 -18.04
CA THR A 777 25.98 6.38 -16.78
C THR A 777 24.81 5.42 -17.03
N VAL A 778 24.65 4.43 -16.18
CA VAL A 778 23.51 3.51 -16.16
C VAL A 778 22.87 3.55 -14.78
N ARG A 779 21.55 3.60 -14.75
CA ARG A 779 20.78 3.53 -13.52
C ARG A 779 19.65 2.54 -13.65
N ASN A 780 19.22 2.00 -12.51
CA ASN A 780 17.98 1.25 -12.46
C ASN A 780 16.85 2.27 -12.31
N ASN A 781 16.03 2.40 -13.36
CA ASN A 781 15.02 3.45 -13.45
C ASN A 781 13.76 3.19 -12.60
N SER A 782 13.84 2.32 -11.58
CA SER A 782 12.73 1.88 -10.72
C SER A 782 11.59 1.14 -11.44
N HIS A 783 11.62 1.09 -12.77
CA HIS A 783 10.66 0.43 -13.64
C HIS A 783 11.12 -0.97 -14.08
N GLY A 784 12.21 -1.47 -13.48
CA GLY A 784 12.70 -2.81 -13.78
C GLY A 784 13.32 -2.92 -15.17
N SER A 785 13.95 -1.84 -15.65
CA SER A 785 14.77 -1.84 -16.86
C SER A 785 16.05 -1.03 -16.64
N PRO A 786 17.17 -1.40 -17.27
CA PRO A 786 18.37 -0.59 -17.23
C PRO A 786 18.17 0.66 -18.11
N GLN A 787 18.36 1.83 -17.52
CA GLN A 787 18.36 3.10 -18.24
C GLN A 787 19.80 3.59 -18.39
N ILE A 788 20.21 3.90 -19.61
CA ILE A 788 21.56 4.40 -19.92
C ILE A 788 21.44 5.87 -20.30
N ASN A 789 22.13 6.74 -19.57
CA ASN A 789 22.22 8.18 -19.81
C ASN A 789 23.48 8.48 -20.63
N PHE A 790 23.37 9.42 -21.57
CA PHE A 790 24.45 9.80 -22.47
C PHE A 790 24.88 11.26 -22.27
N PRO A 791 26.17 11.57 -22.44
CA PRO A 791 26.62 12.96 -22.54
C PRO A 791 26.19 13.58 -23.88
N PRO A 792 26.23 14.93 -24.05
CA PRO A 792 25.98 15.58 -25.33
C PRO A 792 26.88 15.06 -26.47
N GLY A 793 26.39 15.13 -27.71
CA GLY A 793 27.14 14.73 -28.91
C GLY A 793 26.59 13.52 -29.68
N PHE A 794 25.37 13.06 -29.35
CA PHE A 794 24.67 11.96 -30.02
C PHE A 794 23.37 12.49 -30.63
N ASP A 795 23.40 12.88 -31.90
CA ASP A 795 22.31 13.64 -32.47
C ASP A 795 21.44 12.83 -33.43
N LEU A 796 20.15 13.14 -33.44
CA LEU A 796 19.17 12.68 -34.41
C LEU A 796 18.70 13.86 -35.23
N VAL A 797 18.74 13.75 -36.55
CA VAL A 797 18.18 14.75 -37.47
C VAL A 797 16.92 14.22 -38.10
N LEU A 798 15.81 14.97 -37.98
CA LEU A 798 14.53 14.69 -38.60
C LEU A 798 13.89 16.00 -39.08
N GLY A 799 13.58 16.11 -40.38
CA GLY A 799 12.92 17.29 -40.94
C GLY A 799 13.69 18.60 -40.77
N GLY A 800 15.03 18.55 -40.78
CA GLY A 800 15.90 19.72 -40.60
C GLY A 800 16.10 20.17 -39.15
N LYS A 801 15.43 19.54 -38.17
CA LYS A 801 15.67 19.75 -36.74
C LYS A 801 16.64 18.71 -36.17
N THR A 802 17.46 19.13 -35.21
CA THR A 802 18.45 18.29 -34.52
C THR A 802 18.04 18.06 -33.07
N TYR A 803 17.98 16.80 -32.66
CA TYR A 803 17.63 16.38 -31.31
C TYR A 803 18.80 15.60 -30.70
N SER A 804 19.25 16.00 -29.51
CA SER A 804 20.35 15.33 -28.82
C SER A 804 19.84 14.21 -27.91
N LEU A 805 20.48 13.05 -27.96
CA LEU A 805 20.13 11.87 -27.15
C LEU A 805 20.43 12.16 -25.68
N VAL A 806 19.44 11.94 -24.82
CA VAL A 806 19.55 12.13 -23.37
C VAL A 806 19.70 10.78 -22.68
N GLN A 807 18.88 9.81 -23.07
CA GLN A 807 18.83 8.49 -22.43
C GLN A 807 18.25 7.41 -23.35
N LEU A 808 18.48 6.16 -23.00
CA LEU A 808 17.75 5.01 -23.53
C LEU A 808 17.32 4.03 -22.45
N HIS A 809 16.24 3.29 -22.70
CA HIS A 809 15.69 2.28 -21.79
C HIS A 809 14.91 1.22 -22.58
N PHE A 810 14.51 0.13 -21.91
CA PHE A 810 13.94 -1.05 -22.56
C PHE A 810 12.60 -1.46 -21.93
N HIS A 811 11.68 -1.93 -22.77
CA HIS A 811 10.41 -2.52 -22.38
C HIS A 811 10.29 -3.96 -22.90
N THR A 812 9.66 -4.84 -22.13
CA THR A 812 9.38 -6.22 -22.53
C THR A 812 7.96 -6.64 -22.08
N PRO A 813 7.10 -7.14 -22.98
CA PRO A 813 7.21 -7.09 -24.44
C PRO A 813 7.23 -5.64 -24.98
N SER A 814 7.23 -5.46 -26.30
CA SER A 814 7.19 -4.13 -26.91
C SER A 814 5.95 -3.36 -26.48
N GLU A 815 6.08 -2.07 -26.23
CA GLU A 815 4.94 -1.22 -25.88
C GLU A 815 4.03 -0.99 -27.10
N HIS A 816 4.63 -0.76 -28.27
CA HIS A 816 3.91 -0.70 -29.53
C HIS A 816 3.64 -2.11 -30.05
N SER A 817 2.49 -2.26 -30.69
CA SER A 817 2.19 -3.39 -31.55
C SER A 817 2.16 -2.96 -33.01
N VAL A 818 2.27 -3.93 -33.92
CA VAL A 818 2.21 -3.71 -35.37
C VAL A 818 1.15 -4.62 -35.96
N SER A 819 0.40 -4.12 -36.95
CA SER A 819 -0.54 -4.90 -37.78
C SER A 819 -1.52 -5.78 -36.99
N GLY A 820 -2.34 -5.17 -36.13
CA GLY A 820 -3.42 -5.90 -35.44
C GLY A 820 -2.97 -6.55 -34.13
N GLY A 821 -2.06 -5.91 -33.40
CA GLY A 821 -1.70 -6.33 -32.04
C GLY A 821 -0.48 -7.24 -31.93
N GLN A 822 0.34 -7.39 -32.98
CA GLN A 822 1.58 -8.17 -32.89
C GLN A 822 2.65 -7.41 -32.08
N HIS A 823 3.00 -7.95 -30.91
CA HIS A 823 4.09 -7.44 -30.07
C HIS A 823 5.42 -8.14 -30.38
N PHE A 824 6.52 -7.40 -30.21
CA PHE A 824 7.88 -7.90 -30.26
C PHE A 824 8.39 -8.24 -28.84
N PRO A 825 9.37 -9.15 -28.69
CA PRO A 825 9.92 -9.52 -27.38
C PRO A 825 10.44 -8.35 -26.53
N ILE A 826 11.07 -7.36 -27.16
CA ILE A 826 11.61 -6.15 -26.52
C ILE A 826 11.42 -4.94 -27.44
N GLU A 827 11.16 -3.79 -26.84
CA GLU A 827 11.28 -2.48 -27.48
C GLU A 827 12.27 -1.60 -26.74
N CYS A 828 13.17 -0.95 -27.47
CA CYS A 828 14.12 0.01 -26.93
C CYS A 828 13.67 1.43 -27.26
N HIS A 829 13.62 2.30 -26.27
CA HIS A 829 13.26 3.71 -26.41
C HIS A 829 14.50 4.58 -26.29
N LEU A 830 14.85 5.26 -27.37
CA LEU A 830 15.89 6.29 -27.43
C LEU A 830 15.20 7.65 -27.26
N VAL A 831 15.48 8.34 -26.16
CA VAL A 831 14.85 9.63 -25.84
C VAL A 831 15.80 10.76 -26.20
N HIS A 832 15.38 11.59 -27.15
CA HIS A 832 16.08 12.78 -27.60
C HIS A 832 15.36 14.04 -27.17
N ARG A 833 16.12 15.12 -27.00
CA ARG A 833 15.62 16.45 -26.67
C ARG A 833 16.08 17.45 -27.72
N ASP A 834 15.17 18.28 -28.20
CA ASP A 834 15.49 19.42 -29.05
C ASP A 834 16.24 20.49 -28.24
N ASN A 835 17.38 20.93 -28.75
CA ASN A 835 18.27 21.84 -28.02
C ASN A 835 17.70 23.27 -27.89
N THR A 836 16.69 23.64 -28.69
CA THR A 836 16.14 24.99 -28.75
C THR A 836 14.77 25.08 -28.07
N THR A 837 13.88 24.14 -28.36
CA THR A 837 12.47 24.13 -27.92
C THR A 837 12.23 23.26 -26.70
N ARG A 838 13.20 22.42 -26.30
CA ARG A 838 13.06 21.37 -25.27
C ARG A 838 11.97 20.33 -25.56
N GLU A 839 11.43 20.28 -26.78
CA GLU A 839 10.53 19.22 -27.23
C GLU A 839 11.23 17.86 -27.16
N LEU A 840 10.46 16.81 -26.83
CA LEU A 840 10.97 15.44 -26.76
C LEU A 840 10.62 14.66 -28.02
N LEU A 841 11.59 13.91 -28.53
CA LEU A 841 11.40 12.93 -29.59
C LEU A 841 11.83 11.57 -29.05
N VAL A 842 11.00 10.54 -29.21
CA VAL A 842 11.33 9.16 -28.81
C VAL A 842 11.41 8.29 -30.05
N ALA A 843 12.60 7.74 -30.31
CA ALA A 843 12.80 6.73 -31.33
C ALA A 843 12.68 5.33 -30.72
N ALA A 844 11.64 4.60 -31.11
CA ALA A 844 11.37 3.24 -30.68
C ALA A 844 11.97 2.22 -31.66
N VAL A 845 12.74 1.26 -31.14
CA VAL A 845 13.33 0.18 -31.91
C VAL A 845 12.76 -1.17 -31.45
N LEU A 846 12.08 -1.86 -32.36
CA LEU A 846 11.51 -3.18 -32.12
C LEU A 846 12.59 -4.26 -32.27
N MET A 847 12.62 -5.25 -31.37
CA MET A 847 13.65 -6.29 -31.34
C MET A 847 13.05 -7.70 -31.46
N LYS A 848 13.57 -8.53 -32.37
CA LYS A 848 13.17 -9.94 -32.55
C LYS A 848 14.16 -10.92 -31.90
N ILE A 849 13.70 -12.14 -31.61
CA ILE A 849 14.58 -13.19 -31.07
C ILE A 849 15.64 -13.54 -32.12
N GLY A 850 16.91 -13.55 -31.73
CA GLY A 850 18.06 -13.84 -32.58
C GLY A 850 19.38 -13.77 -31.80
N THR A 851 20.40 -13.14 -32.38
CA THR A 851 21.69 -12.93 -31.72
C THR A 851 21.60 -11.94 -30.55
N ALA A 852 22.47 -12.11 -29.55
CA ALA A 852 22.47 -11.26 -28.36
C ALA A 852 22.80 -9.79 -28.70
N ASN A 853 22.04 -8.84 -28.15
CA ASN A 853 22.30 -7.42 -28.33
C ASN A 853 23.35 -6.91 -27.31
N PRO A 854 24.48 -6.33 -27.77
CA PRO A 854 25.55 -5.87 -26.88
C PRO A 854 25.14 -4.73 -25.92
N ILE A 855 24.22 -3.84 -26.32
CA ILE A 855 23.79 -2.72 -25.49
C ILE A 855 22.95 -3.20 -24.32
N LEU A 856 22.00 -4.10 -24.57
CA LEU A 856 21.18 -4.68 -23.50
C LEU A 856 22.05 -5.46 -22.50
N GLN A 857 23.03 -6.23 -22.98
CA GLN A 857 23.98 -6.93 -22.11
C GLN A 857 24.76 -5.98 -21.20
N THR A 858 25.24 -4.87 -21.77
CA THR A 858 25.99 -3.85 -21.03
C THR A 858 25.09 -3.13 -20.03
N GLY A 859 23.86 -2.79 -20.43
CA GLY A 859 22.84 -2.23 -19.56
C GLY A 859 22.60 -3.13 -18.35
N LEU A 860 22.21 -4.39 -18.56
CA LEU A 860 21.92 -5.35 -17.48
C LEU A 860 23.11 -5.62 -16.56
N SER A 861 24.32 -5.76 -17.11
CA SER A 861 25.53 -6.07 -16.33
C SER A 861 26.12 -4.87 -15.57
N SER A 862 25.91 -3.65 -16.08
CA SER A 862 26.41 -2.42 -15.47
C SER A 862 25.40 -1.78 -14.53
N CYS A 863 24.10 -2.08 -14.68
CA CYS A 863 23.04 -1.47 -13.90
C CYS A 863 23.11 -1.83 -12.41
N PRO A 864 23.00 -0.86 -11.49
CA PRO A 864 22.98 -1.14 -10.05
C PRO A 864 21.70 -1.87 -9.63
N ARG A 865 21.79 -2.71 -8.59
CA ARG A 865 20.65 -3.51 -8.09
C ARG A 865 19.58 -2.67 -7.39
N HIS A 866 19.92 -1.49 -6.89
CA HIS A 866 18.98 -0.56 -6.24
C HIS A 866 18.63 0.58 -7.19
N SER A 867 17.35 0.97 -7.22
CA SER A 867 16.86 2.07 -8.05
C SER A 867 17.42 3.43 -7.61
N GLY A 868 17.57 4.36 -8.56
CA GLY A 868 17.86 5.76 -8.28
C GLY A 868 19.35 6.16 -8.20
N VAL A 869 20.28 5.20 -8.26
CA VAL A 869 21.74 5.49 -8.27
C VAL A 869 22.29 5.32 -9.69
N ASP A 870 23.05 6.31 -10.16
CA ASP A 870 23.79 6.24 -11.41
C ASP A 870 25.14 5.54 -11.18
N ALA A 871 25.47 4.58 -12.04
CA ALA A 871 26.76 3.89 -12.06
C ALA A 871 27.43 4.09 -13.43
N PRO A 872 28.76 4.15 -13.52
CA PRO A 872 29.43 4.19 -14.82
C PRO A 872 29.22 2.86 -15.58
N ILE A 873 29.12 2.93 -16.90
CA ILE A 873 29.06 1.73 -17.74
C ILE A 873 30.38 0.93 -17.65
N LYS A 874 30.27 -0.40 -17.54
CA LYS A 874 31.45 -1.28 -17.34
C LYS A 874 32.19 -1.61 -18.63
N SER A 875 31.53 -1.49 -19.78
CA SER A 875 32.06 -1.84 -21.10
C SER A 875 31.76 -0.74 -22.13
N THR A 876 32.62 -0.64 -23.14
CA THR A 876 32.43 0.27 -24.27
C THR A 876 31.15 -0.11 -25.04
N LEU A 877 30.29 0.88 -25.30
CA LEU A 877 29.02 0.71 -26.03
C LEU A 877 29.16 1.15 -27.48
N SER A 878 28.54 0.42 -28.42
CA SER A 878 28.36 0.90 -29.79
C SER A 878 26.88 1.10 -30.09
N LEU A 879 26.44 2.37 -30.17
CA LEU A 879 25.05 2.74 -30.47
C LEU A 879 24.59 2.31 -31.88
N ARG A 880 25.51 1.93 -32.77
CA ARG A 880 25.12 1.33 -34.05
C ARG A 880 24.42 -0.02 -33.88
N SER A 881 24.72 -0.76 -32.81
CA SER A 881 24.17 -2.11 -32.57
C SER A 881 22.71 -2.12 -32.10
N ILE A 882 22.14 -0.96 -31.74
CA ILE A 882 20.71 -0.82 -31.43
C ILE A 882 19.91 -0.24 -32.58
N LEU A 883 20.56 0.14 -33.69
CA LEU A 883 19.86 0.64 -34.87
C LEU A 883 19.83 -0.44 -35.94
N PRO A 884 18.68 -0.67 -36.62
CA PRO A 884 18.63 -1.58 -37.75
C PRO A 884 19.56 -1.07 -38.87
N PRO A 885 20.15 -1.94 -39.69
CA PRO A 885 20.96 -1.51 -40.83
C PRO A 885 20.08 -0.75 -41.84
N PRO A 886 20.58 0.32 -42.50
CA PRO A 886 19.87 0.97 -43.60
C PRO A 886 19.75 0.00 -44.79
N ARG A 887 18.63 0.06 -45.53
CA ARG A 887 18.44 -0.75 -46.75
C ARG A 887 19.18 -0.12 -47.93
N GLY A 888 19.87 -0.96 -48.72
CA GLY A 888 20.59 -0.56 -49.95
C GLY A 888 22.10 -0.81 -49.86
N MET A 889 22.66 -1.43 -50.91
CA MET A 889 24.09 -1.71 -51.03
C MET A 889 24.93 -0.41 -51.00
N THR A 890 25.97 -0.43 -50.16
CA THR A 890 27.22 0.37 -50.26
C THR A 890 27.21 1.90 -50.11
N SER A 891 26.09 2.58 -49.74
CA SER A 891 26.11 4.04 -49.56
C SER A 891 25.36 4.51 -48.31
N SER A 892 25.92 5.53 -47.64
CA SER A 892 25.40 6.30 -46.50
C SER A 892 24.08 7.06 -46.78
N SER A 893 23.33 6.67 -47.82
CA SER A 893 22.12 7.31 -48.33
C SER A 893 20.85 6.48 -48.22
N GLY A 894 20.92 5.19 -47.86
CA GLY A 894 19.73 4.36 -47.59
C GLY A 894 18.99 4.79 -46.32
N GLY A 895 17.70 5.11 -46.43
CA GLY A 895 16.84 5.46 -45.29
C GLY A 895 16.41 4.23 -44.48
N ARG A 896 16.09 4.43 -43.19
CA ARG A 896 15.41 3.41 -42.37
C ARG A 896 13.91 3.59 -42.50
N ARG A 897 13.15 2.48 -42.46
CA ARG A 897 11.70 2.56 -42.48
C ARG A 897 11.16 2.93 -41.11
N TYR A 898 10.27 3.91 -41.03
CA TYR A 898 9.68 4.34 -39.77
C TYR A 898 8.26 4.86 -39.93
N ALA A 899 7.48 4.72 -38.85
CA ALA A 899 6.21 5.39 -38.66
C ALA A 899 6.39 6.50 -37.62
N THR A 900 5.75 7.66 -37.80
CA THR A 900 5.80 8.76 -36.83
C THR A 900 4.42 9.33 -36.53
N TYR A 901 4.23 9.71 -35.28
CA TYR A 901 2.98 10.29 -34.78
C TYR A 901 3.23 11.16 -33.54
N LYS A 902 2.29 12.04 -33.20
CA LYS A 902 2.32 12.81 -31.95
C LYS A 902 1.69 12.00 -30.81
N GLY A 903 2.39 11.91 -29.68
CA GLY A 903 1.96 11.11 -28.55
C GLY A 903 2.38 11.70 -27.20
N SER A 904 2.25 10.87 -26.17
CA SER A 904 2.74 11.16 -24.82
C SER A 904 3.97 10.34 -24.51
N LEU A 905 4.72 10.69 -23.45
CA LEU A 905 5.62 9.70 -22.84
C LEU A 905 4.80 8.50 -22.37
N THR A 906 5.37 7.30 -22.47
CA THR A 906 4.79 6.06 -21.95
C THR A 906 4.95 5.94 -20.44
N THR A 907 5.33 7.03 -19.76
CA THR A 907 5.60 7.08 -18.32
C THR A 907 5.28 8.49 -17.77
N PRO A 908 4.90 8.66 -16.48
CA PRO A 908 4.65 9.98 -15.88
C PRO A 908 5.87 10.91 -16.01
N PRO A 909 5.69 12.21 -16.31
CA PRO A 909 4.46 13.00 -16.24
C PRO A 909 3.49 12.89 -17.44
N CYS A 910 3.70 11.96 -18.38
CA CYS A 910 2.78 11.72 -19.51
C CYS A 910 2.47 12.96 -20.35
N THR A 911 3.47 13.82 -20.50
CA THR A 911 3.41 15.07 -21.27
C THR A 911 2.95 14.81 -22.72
N GLU A 912 1.88 15.48 -23.16
CA GLU A 912 1.22 15.26 -24.46
C GLU A 912 1.93 15.96 -25.65
N HIS A 913 3.26 16.12 -25.60
CA HIS A 913 4.05 16.83 -26.60
C HIS A 913 5.30 16.05 -27.03
N VAL A 914 5.17 14.73 -27.19
CA VAL A 914 6.25 13.86 -27.64
C VAL A 914 6.05 13.47 -29.10
N ARG A 915 7.09 13.58 -29.91
CA ARG A 915 7.09 13.00 -31.25
C ARG A 915 7.63 11.57 -31.19
N TRP A 916 6.82 10.59 -31.55
CA TRP A 916 7.24 9.19 -31.65
C TRP A 916 7.74 8.86 -33.04
N VAL A 917 8.83 8.11 -33.12
CA VAL A 917 9.39 7.55 -34.36
C VAL A 917 9.60 6.05 -34.12
N VAL A 918 8.70 5.22 -34.65
CA VAL A 918 8.78 3.76 -34.50
C VAL A 918 9.49 3.18 -35.72
N LEU A 919 10.69 2.62 -35.52
CA LEU A 919 11.42 1.94 -36.59
C LEU A 919 10.74 0.61 -36.93
N LEU A 920 10.44 0.42 -38.21
CA LEU A 920 9.75 -0.77 -38.71
C LEU A 920 10.71 -1.93 -38.98
N ASP A 921 12.00 -1.62 -39.20
CA ASP A 921 13.07 -2.62 -39.30
C ASP A 921 13.59 -2.98 -37.90
N HIS A 922 13.93 -4.25 -37.68
CA HIS A 922 14.23 -4.80 -36.35
C HIS A 922 15.72 -5.06 -36.14
N VAL A 923 16.11 -5.05 -34.86
CA VAL A 923 17.39 -5.63 -34.40
C VAL A 923 17.13 -6.93 -33.64
N THR A 924 18.18 -7.71 -33.39
CA THR A 924 18.06 -9.00 -32.69
C THR A 924 18.39 -8.90 -31.22
N VAL A 925 17.76 -9.76 -30.41
CA VAL A 925 18.06 -10.01 -29.01
C VAL A 925 17.99 -11.52 -28.72
N SER A 926 18.84 -12.05 -27.84
CA SER A 926 18.76 -13.48 -27.50
C SER A 926 17.58 -13.79 -26.56
N ALA A 927 17.03 -15.01 -26.63
CA ALA A 927 15.98 -15.43 -25.73
C ALA A 927 16.39 -15.31 -24.24
N GLN A 928 17.66 -15.58 -23.93
CA GLN A 928 18.18 -15.41 -22.57
C GLN A 928 18.15 -13.95 -22.12
N GLN A 929 18.47 -13.00 -22.99
CA GLN A 929 18.42 -11.58 -22.65
C GLN A 929 16.99 -11.07 -22.43
N VAL A 930 16.00 -11.63 -23.13
CA VAL A 930 14.58 -11.34 -22.89
C VAL A 930 14.19 -11.79 -21.48
N LEU A 931 14.57 -13.02 -21.11
CA LEU A 931 14.38 -13.52 -19.76
C LEU A 931 15.12 -12.63 -18.76
N ASP A 932 16.42 -12.42 -18.90
CA ASP A 932 17.23 -11.61 -17.97
C ASP A 932 16.62 -10.22 -17.73
N LEU A 933 16.05 -9.58 -18.76
CA LEU A 933 15.32 -8.32 -18.62
C LEU A 933 14.00 -8.48 -17.85
N MET A 934 13.20 -9.51 -18.12
CA MET A 934 11.97 -9.82 -17.35
C MET A 934 12.28 -10.13 -15.86
N ALA A 935 13.39 -10.79 -15.56
CA ALA A 935 13.85 -11.05 -14.19
C ALA A 935 14.38 -9.78 -13.52
N PHE A 936 15.09 -8.93 -14.27
CA PHE A 936 15.53 -7.62 -13.79
C PHE A 936 14.30 -6.75 -13.41
N GLY A 937 13.25 -6.83 -14.24
CA GLY A 937 11.90 -6.27 -14.06
C GLY A 937 11.31 -6.41 -12.65
N SER A 938 11.49 -7.58 -12.04
CA SER A 938 10.84 -7.96 -10.78
C SER A 938 11.72 -7.80 -9.54
N GLY A 939 12.94 -7.26 -9.70
CA GLY A 939 13.96 -7.33 -8.65
C GLY A 939 14.44 -8.76 -8.39
N GLY A 940 14.39 -9.64 -9.41
CA GLY A 940 14.85 -11.02 -9.36
C GLY A 940 13.93 -12.00 -8.64
N LYS A 941 12.63 -11.68 -8.51
CA LYS A 941 11.65 -12.51 -7.77
C LYS A 941 10.61 -13.21 -8.65
N ASP A 942 10.18 -12.60 -9.76
CA ASP A 942 9.17 -13.12 -10.70
C ASP A 942 9.48 -12.68 -12.16
N TRP A 943 8.76 -13.16 -13.17
CA TRP A 943 8.83 -12.57 -14.52
C TRP A 943 7.72 -11.52 -14.64
N LYS A 944 8.06 -10.24 -14.85
CA LYS A 944 7.07 -9.16 -15.03
C LYS A 944 7.25 -8.47 -16.36
N GLN A 945 6.12 -8.25 -17.04
CA GLN A 945 6.07 -7.42 -18.24
C GLN A 945 6.13 -5.95 -17.84
N THR A 946 6.86 -5.15 -18.62
CA THR A 946 7.05 -3.72 -18.42
C THR A 946 6.32 -2.86 -19.47
N GLN A 947 5.52 -3.48 -20.34
CA GLN A 947 4.74 -2.78 -21.35
C GLN A 947 3.46 -2.15 -20.78
N ARG A 948 3.08 -0.97 -21.29
CA ARG A 948 1.74 -0.42 -21.11
C ARG A 948 0.71 -1.02 -22.08
N PRO A 949 -0.60 -0.99 -21.74
CA PRO A 949 -1.66 -1.33 -22.66
C PRO A 949 -1.71 -0.34 -23.83
N LEU A 950 -2.03 -0.84 -25.03
CA LEU A 950 -2.25 -0.03 -26.22
C LEU A 950 -3.35 1.00 -25.98
N GLN A 951 -3.14 2.19 -26.53
CA GLN A 951 -4.06 3.32 -26.44
C GLN A 951 -4.75 3.56 -27.78
N PRO A 952 -5.99 4.05 -27.79
CA PRO A 952 -6.70 4.33 -29.02
C PRO A 952 -6.01 5.45 -29.83
N LEU A 953 -6.10 5.36 -31.16
CA LEU A 953 -5.46 6.33 -32.05
C LEU A 953 -6.08 7.74 -31.94
N ASN A 954 -7.36 7.86 -31.57
CA ASN A 954 -8.06 9.13 -31.36
C ASN A 954 -7.86 10.14 -32.51
N GLU A 955 -8.08 9.70 -33.75
CA GLU A 955 -7.96 10.52 -34.98
C GLU A 955 -6.55 11.07 -35.28
N ARG A 956 -5.52 10.67 -34.53
CA ARG A 956 -4.13 11.04 -34.82
C ARG A 956 -3.68 10.45 -36.15
N LYS A 957 -3.06 11.27 -36.99
CA LYS A 957 -2.43 10.82 -38.24
C LYS A 957 -1.09 10.14 -37.94
N ILE A 958 -0.90 8.94 -38.48
CA ILE A 958 0.38 8.24 -38.52
C ILE A 958 0.97 8.49 -39.91
N GLU A 959 2.19 9.00 -39.95
CA GLU A 959 2.91 9.24 -41.20
C GLU A 959 3.99 8.16 -41.36
N TYR A 960 4.18 7.67 -42.59
CA TYR A 960 5.10 6.57 -42.88
C TYR A 960 6.21 7.03 -43.83
N SER A 961 7.43 6.61 -43.52
CA SER A 961 8.56 6.61 -44.44
C SER A 961 8.94 5.15 -44.66
N LEU A 962 8.53 4.57 -45.79
CA LEU A 962 8.72 3.16 -46.14
C LEU A 962 9.89 2.90 -47.07
#